data_AF-A0A6N4X2H3-F1
#
_entry.id   AF-A0A6N4X2H3-F1
#
_cell.length_a   1.000
_cell.length_b   1.000
_cell.length_c   1.000
_cell.angle_alpha   90.00
_cell.angle_beta   90.00
_cell.angle_gamma   90.00
#
_symmetry.space_group_name_H-M   'P 1'
#
loop_
_entity.id
_entity.type
_entity.pdbx_description
1 polymer ?
#
loop_
_entity_poly.entity_id
_entity_poly.type
_entity_poly.pdbx_seq_one_letter_code
_entity_poly.pdbx_strand_id
1 'polypeptide(L)'
;MSAFNSTLIYLTSLTSVVSLQAASNIFQNTSSDGLWQTASNWSLSTVPTSVDTAIVNSGRSVSITVAAPELDKLIVGNNAFTTTAVTIHADLTVADIRVAVASGSIGHIIQSDGVVTCTSGFALAATGSGAADGGYAISGGSLVFTGVDLQVGTLGAGSFVVDGSAATLISGGSLTLGSQGTLWFELDTLGATPLTLSGDFTVDAASQLVVDGSAYEGGDGYFPLVLVSGALGRVDLSNVTLSGFGSREPSLVEQEDGLWLRLLAPPSLSQELCSLVPDSTIAVDYTQSQFAVSRAYDPSGSIWTPIFSEAHVMDTLLKQDVLDAGSGAINRSWELRVARSGALYSFVTPALGEAMPPQWRAPNGEHGSSFAPWIDDLWQGVAVDTIAKNASDEKWFIHQAGTYMRDHSQTEPYYSPQVAAEVNLAERSFTTVNWGQQAHTDLFTDELTSNDFQSHLLYYTRVRDLGQGLIEVSLGFYNFGDEYINHINVPWGGFRQTSLSDYFLSKPDGTWANASTGWDGDADLTKDFDETGGWMGFSDSADGSTAAIALVYGSDSSPLLEEQPSESYMWWKLTDASPEDDDPAGSRNYAVFATVRKYNIPQGNGVWGRYYFVMGDDVADVAERIEARGLLQGDTLIPFDYTEDSSPLVGYSFSGSGEDFRVEVATESPQFYLYAQPVAGGFPIFEIIENDYSRYLTWDPYATGVVKTYDGRIAGIRLLGFALRTEAINVGEFTYDYDDLATVLAGATGNYLPAGETLLVRAGVEASMPDPVAHWSLDDASGLVASDIEGGNYDGTVTGAVWDVGVERGALNFDGNANYVSVPTDAFVAISSQLSIALWAYGGSSQPAKDSVFYAADADGNRVLNIHLPWDSSVVYWDAGYSDGYDRINKSAAPDHYMGQWNHWVFTKNASTGEMKIYLNGALWHSGSGKTNLVSGITGAWIGCSDDPSTGSYDGLLDEVILYDTALSSAEVATLYSHYTLPKDYNAWVSEYPAMLDPTFAGDPEPDGIATGLEYVLGGSPTAQDELILPVLDASGEHFVFTFTRRADAVSFTTQIFQYGSTLTGWEDVRISSPAGAEVSFGPVESGLQSVTVTLRKALAIDGKLFGRLQVHSEGSF
;
A
#
# COMPACT_ATOMS: atom_id res chain seq x y z
N MET A 1 15.90 33.75 7.12
CA MET A 1 16.33 34.25 8.45
C MET A 1 16.44 33.02 9.33
N SER A 2 17.61 32.79 9.93
CA SER A 2 17.90 31.59 10.73
C SER A 2 16.95 31.48 11.93
N ALA A 3 16.16 30.40 11.98
CA ALA A 3 15.34 30.06 13.13
C ALA A 3 16.25 29.56 14.27
N PHE A 4 15.97 30.01 15.49
CA PHE A 4 16.74 29.71 16.70
C PHE A 4 15.91 28.77 17.58
N ASN A 5 16.38 27.55 17.85
CA ASN A 5 15.73 26.62 18.79
C ASN A 5 16.65 26.35 19.99
N SER A 6 16.12 26.51 21.21
CA SER A 6 16.86 26.22 22.45
C SER A 6 15.93 25.92 23.63
N THR A 7 16.20 24.85 24.37
CA THR A 7 15.52 24.49 25.62
C THR A 7 16.21 25.13 26.83
N LEU A 8 15.42 25.68 27.77
CA LEU A 8 15.90 26.50 28.90
C LEU A 8 15.35 25.92 30.21
N ILE A 9 16.22 25.42 31.09
CA ILE A 9 15.82 24.76 32.36
C ILE A 9 15.57 25.82 33.46
N TYR A 10 14.41 25.78 34.14
CA TYR A 10 14.04 26.69 35.24
C TYR A 10 13.55 25.93 36.49
N LEU A 11 13.89 26.43 37.70
CA LEU A 11 13.62 25.80 39.02
C LEU A 11 12.83 26.74 39.96
N THR A 12 11.70 26.31 40.57
CA THR A 12 11.18 26.84 41.86
C THR A 12 10.24 25.87 42.61
N SER A 13 10.06 26.05 43.94
CA SER A 13 9.49 25.10 44.93
C SER A 13 8.07 25.40 45.48
N LEU A 14 7.35 24.33 45.84
CA LEU A 14 5.98 24.14 46.40
C LEU A 14 5.54 24.87 47.70
N THR A 15 4.21 25.01 47.88
CA THR A 15 3.30 24.70 49.05
C THR A 15 2.00 25.56 48.97
N SER A 16 0.75 25.20 49.34
CA SER A 16 0.10 24.12 50.12
C SER A 16 -1.45 24.12 49.89
N VAL A 17 -2.12 23.04 50.31
CA VAL A 17 -3.55 22.65 50.11
C VAL A 17 -4.50 23.28 51.14
N VAL A 18 -5.76 23.60 50.74
CA VAL A 18 -6.93 23.78 51.64
C VAL A 18 -8.08 22.88 51.16
N SER A 19 -8.63 22.07 52.06
CA SER A 19 -9.83 21.25 51.84
C SER A 19 -11.11 21.99 52.29
N LEU A 20 -12.20 21.79 51.56
CA LEU A 20 -13.57 22.10 51.98
C LEU A 20 -14.47 20.92 51.61
N GLN A 21 -15.16 20.37 52.61
CA GLN A 21 -16.16 19.29 52.49
C GLN A 21 -17.58 19.87 52.58
N ALA A 22 -18.46 19.47 51.66
CA ALA A 22 -19.94 19.35 51.71
C ALA A 22 -20.49 19.35 50.26
N ALA A 23 -21.59 18.71 49.85
CA ALA A 23 -22.42 17.61 50.33
C ALA A 23 -23.08 16.99 49.06
N SER A 24 -23.20 15.67 48.98
CA SER A 24 -23.78 14.94 47.83
C SER A 24 -25.31 14.89 47.86
N ASN A 25 -25.96 14.98 46.69
CA ASN A 25 -27.32 14.45 46.49
C ASN A 25 -27.26 13.31 45.44
N ILE A 26 -27.50 12.06 45.86
CA ILE A 26 -27.69 10.89 45.00
C ILE A 26 -29.19 10.55 45.01
N PHE A 27 -29.86 10.49 43.86
CA PHE A 27 -31.26 10.01 43.75
C PHE A 27 -31.27 8.56 43.24
N GLN A 28 -31.52 7.60 44.12
CA GLN A 28 -31.73 6.19 43.78
C GLN A 28 -33.10 5.76 44.29
N ASN A 29 -33.91 5.11 43.42
CA ASN A 29 -35.13 4.46 43.87
C ASN A 29 -34.76 3.09 44.47
N THR A 30 -35.09 2.88 45.75
CA THR A 30 -34.69 1.70 46.51
C THR A 30 -35.81 0.67 46.66
N SER A 31 -36.99 0.87 46.05
CA SER A 31 -38.12 -0.07 46.12
C SER A 31 -38.46 -0.71 44.76
N SER A 32 -38.82 -1.99 44.79
CA SER A 32 -39.24 -2.76 43.61
C SER A 32 -40.75 -2.70 43.34
N ASP A 33 -41.46 -1.74 43.95
CA ASP A 33 -42.94 -1.67 43.95
C ASP A 33 -43.54 -0.66 42.96
N GLY A 34 -42.70 0.13 42.27
CA GLY A 34 -43.11 1.03 41.18
C GLY A 34 -43.76 2.35 41.62
N LEU A 35 -43.72 2.74 42.90
CA LEU A 35 -44.38 3.96 43.40
C LEU A 35 -43.39 5.13 43.59
N TRP A 36 -43.14 5.90 42.53
CA TRP A 36 -42.14 6.99 42.48
C TRP A 36 -42.53 8.26 43.25
N GLN A 37 -43.79 8.39 43.66
CA GLN A 37 -44.33 9.53 44.41
C GLN A 37 -44.15 9.41 45.94
N THR A 38 -43.54 8.33 46.43
CA THR A 38 -43.37 8.09 47.87
C THR A 38 -41.94 8.40 48.29
N ALA A 39 -41.77 9.37 49.19
CA ALA A 39 -40.46 9.84 49.64
C ALA A 39 -39.57 8.71 50.19
N SER A 40 -40.16 7.69 50.81
CA SER A 40 -39.45 6.53 51.38
C SER A 40 -38.76 5.64 50.35
N ASN A 41 -39.14 5.77 49.08
CA ASN A 41 -38.60 4.95 48.01
C ASN A 41 -37.32 5.56 47.44
N TRP A 42 -36.85 6.70 47.94
CA TRP A 42 -35.67 7.39 47.45
C TRP A 42 -34.55 7.44 48.50
N SER A 43 -33.31 7.25 48.06
CA SER A 43 -32.08 7.31 48.89
C SER A 43 -31.93 8.57 49.74
N LEU A 44 -32.63 9.67 49.41
CA LEU A 44 -32.60 10.94 50.14
C LEU A 44 -33.94 11.33 50.78
N SER A 45 -34.91 10.42 50.86
CA SER A 45 -36.19 10.66 51.52
C SER A 45 -36.96 11.92 51.06
N THR A 46 -36.74 12.35 49.82
CA THR A 46 -37.39 13.50 49.16
C THR A 46 -37.84 13.10 47.76
N VAL A 47 -39.12 13.34 47.45
CA VAL A 47 -39.69 13.13 46.10
C VAL A 47 -39.36 14.37 45.26
N PRO A 48 -38.74 14.27 44.07
CA PRO A 48 -38.55 15.42 43.19
C PRO A 48 -39.90 16.08 42.86
N THR A 49 -40.09 17.35 43.24
CA THR A 49 -41.43 17.97 43.32
C THR A 49 -41.95 18.65 42.04
N SER A 50 -41.42 18.36 40.85
CA SER A 50 -42.05 18.84 39.60
C SER A 50 -41.69 17.96 38.40
N VAL A 51 -42.48 16.88 38.23
CA VAL A 51 -42.77 16.13 36.99
C VAL A 51 -41.60 15.98 36.01
N ASP A 52 -40.90 14.84 36.16
CA ASP A 52 -40.13 14.13 35.14
C ASP A 52 -38.99 14.87 34.40
N THR A 53 -38.39 15.90 35.01
CA THR A 53 -37.13 16.50 34.50
C THR A 53 -35.90 16.09 35.31
N ALA A 54 -34.95 15.37 34.69
CA ALA A 54 -33.63 15.12 35.26
C ALA A 54 -32.67 16.25 34.86
N ILE A 55 -32.19 17.04 35.83
CA ILE A 55 -31.16 18.07 35.60
C ILE A 55 -29.85 17.59 36.22
N VAL A 56 -28.84 17.35 35.39
CA VAL A 56 -27.50 16.94 35.84
C VAL A 56 -26.55 18.15 35.77
N ASN A 57 -26.14 18.63 36.94
CA ASN A 57 -25.22 19.75 37.14
C ASN A 57 -24.09 19.36 38.12
N SER A 58 -23.46 18.21 37.92
CA SER A 58 -22.37 17.71 38.76
C SER A 58 -21.03 17.92 38.07
N GLY A 59 -20.02 18.42 38.78
CA GLY A 59 -18.62 18.37 38.33
C GLY A 59 -18.01 16.95 38.29
N ARG A 60 -18.82 15.92 38.08
CA ARG A 60 -18.51 14.46 38.06
C ARG A 60 -19.51 13.71 37.18
N SER A 61 -19.15 12.50 36.75
CA SER A 61 -19.99 11.59 35.94
C SER A 61 -21.17 10.99 36.72
N VAL A 62 -22.29 10.75 36.03
CA VAL A 62 -23.53 10.14 36.54
C VAL A 62 -23.92 8.96 35.65
N SER A 63 -24.21 7.80 36.23
CA SER A 63 -24.71 6.62 35.50
C SER A 63 -26.20 6.39 35.80
N ILE A 64 -27.00 6.16 34.76
CA ILE A 64 -28.41 5.80 34.83
C ILE A 64 -28.54 4.31 34.51
N THR A 65 -28.97 3.51 35.49
CA THR A 65 -28.99 2.03 35.40
C THR A 65 -30.35 1.43 35.79
N VAL A 66 -31.46 2.18 35.60
CA VAL A 66 -32.81 1.70 35.94
C VAL A 66 -33.75 2.04 34.79
N ALA A 67 -34.66 1.12 34.42
CA ALA A 67 -35.80 1.39 33.55
C ALA A 67 -36.67 2.49 34.19
N ALA A 68 -36.38 3.75 33.91
CA ALA A 68 -37.09 4.88 34.47
C ALA A 68 -38.51 4.89 33.88
N PRO A 69 -39.59 4.98 34.68
CA PRO A 69 -40.89 5.30 34.11
C PRO A 69 -40.80 6.66 33.43
N GLU A 70 -41.43 6.78 32.26
CA GLU A 70 -41.67 7.99 31.44
C GLU A 70 -40.99 9.26 32.00
N LEU A 71 -39.69 9.43 31.71
CA LEU A 71 -39.05 10.72 31.96
C LEU A 71 -39.63 11.70 30.92
N ASP A 72 -39.91 12.95 31.26
CA ASP A 72 -40.45 13.94 30.31
C ASP A 72 -39.28 14.72 29.71
N LYS A 73 -38.24 15.00 30.51
CA LYS A 73 -37.09 15.81 30.07
C LYS A 73 -35.76 15.44 30.70
N LEU A 74 -34.69 15.40 29.91
CA LEU A 74 -33.30 15.26 30.37
C LEU A 74 -32.48 16.51 30.00
N ILE A 75 -31.86 17.16 30.99
CA ILE A 75 -31.04 18.37 30.81
C ILE A 75 -29.65 18.18 31.42
N VAL A 76 -28.58 18.36 30.62
CA VAL A 76 -27.19 18.34 31.08
C VAL A 76 -26.54 19.72 30.92
N GLY A 77 -25.88 20.22 31.96
CA GLY A 77 -24.93 21.36 31.85
C GLY A 77 -25.46 22.78 32.12
N ASN A 78 -26.67 22.93 32.68
CA ASN A 78 -27.39 24.21 32.82
C ASN A 78 -26.76 25.22 33.84
N ASN A 79 -25.50 25.03 34.26
CA ASN A 79 -24.75 25.90 35.19
C ASN A 79 -23.23 25.83 34.93
N ALA A 80 -22.46 26.81 35.45
CA ALA A 80 -21.00 26.93 35.24
C ALA A 80 -20.19 25.89 36.06
N PHE A 81 -19.72 24.82 35.42
CA PHE A 81 -18.91 23.73 36.01
C PHE A 81 -18.02 23.06 34.95
N THR A 82 -16.81 22.64 35.32
CA THR A 82 -15.76 22.27 34.38
C THR A 82 -16.00 20.97 33.57
N THR A 83 -16.74 19.97 34.09
CA THR A 83 -17.02 18.68 33.39
C THR A 83 -18.26 17.96 33.94
N THR A 84 -19.27 17.66 33.10
CA THR A 84 -20.45 16.84 33.44
C THR A 84 -20.67 15.73 32.39
N ALA A 85 -20.87 14.49 32.84
CA ALA A 85 -21.04 13.30 32.00
C ALA A 85 -22.25 12.48 32.45
N VAL A 86 -23.11 12.02 31.53
CA VAL A 86 -24.24 11.12 31.84
C VAL A 86 -24.15 9.85 30.98
N THR A 87 -24.10 8.67 31.60
CA THR A 87 -24.13 7.38 30.88
C THR A 87 -25.46 6.68 31.09
N ILE A 88 -26.07 6.15 30.02
CA ILE A 88 -27.33 5.41 30.03
C ILE A 88 -27.07 3.94 29.65
N HIS A 89 -27.49 3.02 30.52
CA HIS A 89 -27.31 1.57 30.35
C HIS A 89 -28.64 0.79 30.27
N ALA A 90 -29.78 1.45 30.09
CA ALA A 90 -31.10 0.82 30.08
C ALA A 90 -32.08 1.61 29.20
N ASP A 91 -33.20 0.97 28.83
CA ASP A 91 -34.27 1.59 28.07
C ASP A 91 -34.82 2.85 28.76
N LEU A 92 -34.99 3.92 27.99
CA LEU A 92 -35.40 5.24 28.46
C LEU A 92 -36.36 5.88 27.46
N THR A 93 -37.61 6.13 27.85
CA THR A 93 -38.54 6.95 27.05
C THR A 93 -38.62 8.35 27.61
N VAL A 94 -38.29 9.35 26.77
CA VAL A 94 -38.27 10.79 27.10
C VAL A 94 -39.04 11.66 26.10
N ALA A 95 -39.64 12.76 26.57
CA ALA A 95 -40.25 13.73 25.64
C ALA A 95 -39.22 14.70 25.05
N ASP A 96 -38.21 15.12 25.82
CA ASP A 96 -37.24 16.15 25.42
C ASP A 96 -35.82 15.87 25.96
N ILE A 97 -34.80 15.78 25.09
CA ILE A 97 -33.38 15.70 25.48
C ILE A 97 -32.69 17.01 25.13
N ARG A 98 -32.03 17.64 26.11
CA ARG A 98 -31.26 18.85 25.89
C ARG A 98 -29.90 18.79 26.57
N VAL A 99 -28.85 19.07 25.81
CA VAL A 99 -27.53 19.38 26.36
C VAL A 99 -27.30 20.86 26.14
N ALA A 100 -27.32 21.64 27.23
CA ALA A 100 -27.17 23.08 27.21
C ALA A 100 -26.08 23.46 28.21
N VAL A 101 -24.93 23.93 27.72
CA VAL A 101 -23.74 24.18 28.53
C VAL A 101 -23.48 25.67 28.73
N ALA A 102 -23.11 26.06 29.96
CA ALA A 102 -22.69 27.42 30.30
C ALA A 102 -21.23 27.69 29.92
N SER A 103 -20.81 28.96 29.94
CA SER A 103 -19.41 29.35 29.67
C SER A 103 -18.41 28.61 30.57
N GLY A 104 -17.39 27.99 29.97
CA GLY A 104 -16.36 27.20 30.66
C GLY A 104 -16.77 25.80 31.12
N SER A 105 -17.92 25.27 30.67
CA SER A 105 -18.42 23.92 31.01
C SER A 105 -18.45 22.96 29.83
N ILE A 106 -18.10 21.68 30.05
CA ILE A 106 -18.31 20.56 29.10
C ILE A 106 -19.45 19.66 29.60
N GLY A 107 -20.38 19.28 28.72
CA GLY A 107 -21.52 18.40 29.04
C GLY A 107 -21.74 17.35 27.95
N HIS A 108 -21.77 16.07 28.31
CA HIS A 108 -22.06 14.98 27.36
C HIS A 108 -23.02 13.92 27.90
N ILE A 109 -23.74 13.27 26.98
CA ILE A 109 -24.53 12.06 27.23
C ILE A 109 -23.90 10.92 26.43
N ILE A 110 -23.73 9.76 27.07
CA ILE A 110 -23.21 8.54 26.45
C ILE A 110 -24.29 7.46 26.59
N GLN A 111 -24.74 6.93 25.47
CA GLN A 111 -25.64 5.78 25.40
C GLN A 111 -24.76 4.54 25.17
N SER A 112 -24.74 3.62 26.15
CA SER A 112 -23.91 2.41 26.08
C SER A 112 -24.73 1.12 25.99
N ASP A 113 -25.97 1.07 26.52
CA ASP A 113 -26.86 -0.10 26.42
C ASP A 113 -28.36 0.28 26.50
N GLY A 114 -29.25 -0.47 25.83
CA GLY A 114 -30.70 -0.25 25.85
C GLY A 114 -31.21 0.75 24.79
N VAL A 115 -32.51 1.08 24.82
CA VAL A 115 -33.18 1.95 23.82
C VAL A 115 -33.64 3.28 24.43
N VAL A 116 -33.13 4.40 23.92
CA VAL A 116 -33.60 5.75 24.23
C VAL A 116 -34.65 6.19 23.21
N THR A 117 -35.91 6.39 23.61
CA THR A 117 -36.98 6.90 22.74
C THR A 117 -37.28 8.36 23.05
N CYS A 118 -37.17 9.26 22.07
CA CYS A 118 -37.51 10.67 22.17
C CYS A 118 -38.79 11.00 21.38
N THR A 119 -39.75 11.72 21.99
CA THR A 119 -41.09 11.95 21.41
C THR A 119 -41.44 13.39 21.04
N SER A 120 -40.71 14.42 21.47
CA SER A 120 -41.05 15.83 21.12
C SER A 120 -39.92 16.87 21.08
N GLY A 121 -38.65 16.54 21.41
CA GLY A 121 -37.54 17.51 21.30
C GLY A 121 -36.12 16.95 21.52
N PHE A 122 -35.17 17.34 20.67
CA PHE A 122 -33.75 17.02 20.84
C PHE A 122 -32.87 18.19 20.37
N ALA A 123 -32.03 18.73 21.27
CA ALA A 123 -31.13 19.83 20.93
C ALA A 123 -29.77 19.75 21.65
N LEU A 124 -28.69 19.93 20.90
CA LEU A 124 -27.31 20.00 21.40
C LEU A 124 -26.72 21.38 21.08
N ALA A 125 -26.44 22.17 22.12
CA ALA A 125 -25.87 23.51 21.92
C ALA A 125 -25.14 24.07 23.15
N ALA A 126 -24.07 24.81 22.88
CA ALA A 126 -23.43 25.70 23.82
C ALA A 126 -24.24 26.99 24.02
N THR A 127 -24.42 27.46 25.26
CA THR A 127 -25.14 28.71 25.54
C THR A 127 -24.16 29.82 25.97
N GLY A 128 -23.93 30.78 25.07
CA GLY A 128 -23.13 31.99 25.33
C GLY A 128 -21.69 31.95 24.78
N SER A 129 -21.01 33.10 24.77
CA SER A 129 -19.63 33.23 24.28
C SER A 129 -18.65 32.53 25.23
N GLY A 130 -17.89 31.55 24.74
CA GLY A 130 -16.89 30.80 25.54
C GLY A 130 -17.46 29.64 26.36
N ALA A 131 -18.61 29.09 25.97
CA ALA A 131 -19.08 27.79 26.42
C ALA A 131 -18.37 26.67 25.62
N ALA A 132 -18.12 25.52 26.25
CA ALA A 132 -17.55 24.37 25.54
C ALA A 132 -18.66 23.63 24.78
N ASP A 133 -18.31 22.56 24.07
CA ASP A 133 -19.26 21.86 23.20
C ASP A 133 -20.22 20.98 24.00
N GLY A 134 -21.51 21.02 23.64
CA GLY A 134 -22.52 20.09 24.15
C GLY A 134 -22.55 18.82 23.31
N GLY A 135 -22.32 17.64 23.91
CA GLY A 135 -22.15 16.38 23.17
C GLY A 135 -23.20 15.30 23.44
N TYR A 136 -23.44 14.44 22.46
CA TYR A 136 -24.14 13.16 22.61
C TYR A 136 -23.38 12.07 21.84
N ALA A 137 -23.12 10.93 22.48
CA ALA A 137 -22.45 9.78 21.87
C ALA A 137 -23.30 8.51 22.03
N ILE A 138 -23.35 7.68 20.99
CA ILE A 138 -23.89 6.32 21.03
C ILE A 138 -22.72 5.37 20.84
N SER A 139 -22.26 4.75 21.93
CA SER A 139 -21.20 3.74 21.95
C SER A 139 -21.76 2.31 22.11
N GLY A 140 -23.09 2.18 22.09
CA GLY A 140 -23.84 0.93 22.25
C GLY A 140 -25.32 1.16 22.57
N GLY A 141 -26.21 0.30 22.07
CA GLY A 141 -27.66 0.45 22.23
C GLY A 141 -28.33 1.24 21.11
N SER A 142 -29.53 1.79 21.35
CA SER A 142 -30.32 2.46 20.33
C SER A 142 -30.86 3.81 20.76
N LEU A 143 -30.92 4.77 19.84
CA LEU A 143 -31.67 6.02 20.00
C LEU A 143 -32.75 6.06 18.92
N VAL A 144 -33.98 6.38 19.34
CA VAL A 144 -35.19 6.35 18.49
C VAL A 144 -35.93 7.68 18.61
N PHE A 145 -36.28 8.27 17.49
CA PHE A 145 -37.05 9.52 17.44
C PHE A 145 -38.42 9.28 16.84
N THR A 146 -39.47 9.77 17.48
CA THR A 146 -40.84 9.64 16.94
C THR A 146 -41.37 11.00 16.50
N GLY A 147 -41.12 11.38 15.24
CA GLY A 147 -41.59 12.65 14.67
C GLY A 147 -40.89 13.90 15.22
N VAL A 148 -39.59 13.79 15.53
CA VAL A 148 -38.76 14.86 16.12
C VAL A 148 -37.54 15.10 15.24
N ASP A 149 -37.23 16.37 14.93
CA ASP A 149 -36.00 16.74 14.22
C ASP A 149 -34.82 16.89 15.20
N LEU A 150 -33.66 16.34 14.80
CA LEU A 150 -32.39 16.46 15.49
C LEU A 150 -31.69 17.77 15.09
N GLN A 151 -31.38 18.62 16.07
CA GLN A 151 -30.64 19.86 15.84
C GLN A 151 -29.32 19.87 16.61
N VAL A 152 -28.22 19.97 15.88
CA VAL A 152 -26.86 20.01 16.41
C VAL A 152 -26.20 21.30 15.92
N GLY A 153 -25.62 22.11 16.80
CA GLY A 153 -24.89 23.30 16.36
C GLY A 153 -25.75 24.52 15.97
N THR A 154 -27.08 24.43 16.03
CA THR A 154 -28.00 25.49 15.56
C THR A 154 -28.14 26.66 16.53
N LEU A 155 -27.87 26.43 17.82
CA LEU A 155 -27.99 27.43 18.88
C LEU A 155 -26.66 27.74 19.57
N GLY A 156 -25.55 27.17 19.08
CA GLY A 156 -24.21 27.23 19.63
C GLY A 156 -23.47 25.90 19.40
N ALA A 157 -22.19 25.81 19.76
CA ALA A 157 -21.36 24.63 19.48
C ALA A 157 -21.92 23.32 20.07
N GLY A 158 -21.90 22.24 19.30
CA GLY A 158 -22.39 20.94 19.76
C GLY A 158 -21.98 19.78 18.86
N SER A 159 -21.90 18.59 19.44
CA SER A 159 -21.39 17.39 18.77
C SER A 159 -22.29 16.17 18.91
N PHE A 160 -22.36 15.36 17.87
CA PHE A 160 -23.05 14.08 17.86
C PHE A 160 -22.10 12.98 17.36
N VAL A 161 -21.86 11.95 18.17
CA VAL A 161 -20.91 10.85 17.88
C VAL A 161 -21.68 9.55 17.70
N VAL A 162 -21.38 8.84 16.60
CA VAL A 162 -21.78 7.46 16.34
C VAL A 162 -20.54 6.59 16.45
N ASP A 163 -20.49 5.69 17.44
CA ASP A 163 -19.34 4.84 17.73
C ASP A 163 -19.67 3.36 17.45
N GLY A 164 -19.05 2.83 16.39
CA GLY A 164 -19.09 1.43 15.98
C GLY A 164 -20.41 0.91 15.39
N SER A 165 -20.45 -0.41 15.16
CA SER A 165 -21.57 -1.18 14.57
C SER A 165 -22.65 -1.61 15.59
N ALA A 166 -22.43 -1.38 16.88
CA ALA A 166 -23.38 -1.68 17.96
C ALA A 166 -24.39 -0.55 18.25
N ALA A 167 -24.21 0.61 17.61
CA ALA A 167 -25.03 1.81 17.77
C ALA A 167 -26.20 1.83 16.78
N THR A 168 -27.34 1.25 17.13
CA THR A 168 -28.51 1.25 16.22
C THR A 168 -29.31 2.54 16.35
N LEU A 169 -29.21 3.44 15.37
CA LEU A 169 -29.95 4.70 15.35
C LEU A 169 -31.11 4.66 14.35
N ILE A 170 -32.35 4.61 14.87
CA ILE A 170 -33.57 4.57 14.04
C ILE A 170 -34.32 5.90 14.23
N SER A 171 -34.11 6.86 13.34
CA SER A 171 -34.79 8.16 13.41
C SER A 171 -36.07 8.20 12.59
N GLY A 172 -37.14 8.72 13.21
CA GLY A 172 -38.39 9.12 12.56
C GLY A 172 -38.50 10.62 12.26
N GLY A 173 -37.37 11.37 12.09
CA GLY A 173 -37.37 12.80 11.73
C GLY A 173 -36.10 13.27 10.98
N SER A 174 -35.97 14.58 10.77
CA SER A 174 -34.86 15.23 10.02
C SER A 174 -33.64 15.49 10.92
N LEU A 175 -32.44 15.66 10.36
CA LEU A 175 -31.25 16.13 11.08
C LEU A 175 -30.72 17.43 10.44
N THR A 176 -30.52 18.46 11.27
CA THR A 176 -29.88 19.72 10.88
C THR A 176 -28.60 19.97 11.67
N LEU A 177 -27.46 20.01 10.96
CA LEU A 177 -26.15 20.39 11.48
C LEU A 177 -25.93 21.88 11.17
N GLY A 178 -26.15 22.75 12.17
CA GLY A 178 -25.96 24.20 12.04
C GLY A 178 -24.48 24.61 12.11
N SER A 179 -24.17 25.87 11.80
CA SER A 179 -22.80 26.43 11.60
C SER A 179 -21.73 26.19 12.68
N GLN A 180 -22.07 25.61 13.84
CA GLN A 180 -21.15 25.23 14.91
C GLN A 180 -21.34 23.77 15.34
N GLY A 181 -21.95 22.95 14.48
CA GLY A 181 -22.27 21.56 14.75
C GLY A 181 -21.19 20.64 14.21
N THR A 182 -20.87 19.61 14.99
CA THR A 182 -19.97 18.53 14.60
C THR A 182 -20.72 17.21 14.56
N LEU A 183 -20.62 16.47 13.46
CA LEU A 183 -21.07 15.07 13.37
C LEU A 183 -19.83 14.18 13.25
N TRP A 184 -19.72 13.21 14.17
CA TRP A 184 -18.59 12.28 14.31
C TRP A 184 -19.06 10.85 14.03
N PHE A 185 -18.34 10.14 13.17
CA PHE A 185 -18.43 8.70 13.00
C PHE A 185 -17.09 8.08 13.43
N GLU A 186 -17.11 7.26 14.47
CA GLU A 186 -15.97 6.45 14.90
C GLU A 186 -16.23 5.02 14.39
N LEU A 187 -15.46 4.58 13.39
CA LEU A 187 -15.58 3.24 12.84
C LEU A 187 -14.97 2.22 13.82
N ASP A 188 -15.64 1.09 13.99
CA ASP A 188 -15.03 -0.11 14.55
C ASP A 188 -14.25 -0.89 13.48
N THR A 189 -13.85 -2.12 13.79
CA THR A 189 -13.07 -3.00 12.90
C THR A 189 -13.77 -3.32 11.57
N LEU A 190 -15.10 -3.20 11.47
CA LEU A 190 -15.89 -3.45 10.25
C LEU A 190 -16.63 -2.22 9.72
N GLY A 191 -16.72 -1.12 10.47
CA GLY A 191 -17.28 0.14 10.02
C GLY A 191 -18.14 0.83 11.09
N ALA A 192 -19.20 1.50 10.67
CA ALA A 192 -20.15 2.12 11.59
C ALA A 192 -21.59 1.83 11.14
N THR A 193 -22.51 1.76 12.09
CA THR A 193 -23.93 1.66 11.76
C THR A 193 -24.40 2.98 11.12
N PRO A 194 -25.15 2.94 10.00
CA PRO A 194 -25.70 4.15 9.40
C PRO A 194 -26.72 4.84 10.30
N LEU A 195 -26.66 6.17 10.33
CA LEU A 195 -27.74 7.02 10.83
C LEU A 195 -28.93 6.94 9.86
N THR A 196 -30.02 6.27 10.23
CA THR A 196 -31.22 6.21 9.36
C THR A 196 -32.24 7.27 9.75
N LEU A 197 -32.58 8.18 8.83
CA LEU A 197 -33.50 9.32 9.01
C LEU A 197 -34.76 9.16 8.14
N SER A 198 -35.94 9.40 8.71
CA SER A 198 -37.17 9.46 7.92
C SER A 198 -37.44 10.84 7.28
N GLY A 199 -36.66 11.87 7.66
CA GLY A 199 -36.77 13.24 7.17
C GLY A 199 -35.53 13.68 6.39
N ASP A 200 -35.30 15.00 6.33
CA ASP A 200 -34.20 15.59 5.55
C ASP A 200 -32.88 15.56 6.33
N PHE A 201 -31.74 15.55 5.63
CA PHE A 201 -30.41 15.79 6.21
C PHE A 201 -29.86 17.11 5.68
N THR A 202 -29.60 18.08 6.56
CA THR A 202 -29.11 19.42 6.18
C THR A 202 -27.85 19.78 6.95
N VAL A 203 -26.82 20.22 6.22
CA VAL A 203 -25.52 20.63 6.78
C VAL A 203 -25.20 22.07 6.38
N ASP A 204 -24.97 22.93 7.37
CA ASP A 204 -24.44 24.28 7.14
C ASP A 204 -22.98 24.22 6.69
N ALA A 205 -22.56 25.15 5.82
CA ALA A 205 -21.22 25.15 5.23
C ALA A 205 -20.08 25.30 6.26
N ALA A 206 -20.35 25.85 7.45
CA ALA A 206 -19.37 25.98 8.52
C ALA A 206 -19.36 24.79 9.50
N SER A 207 -20.30 23.85 9.37
CA SER A 207 -20.36 22.64 10.18
C SER A 207 -19.17 21.71 9.89
N GLN A 208 -18.82 20.87 10.86
CA GLN A 208 -17.74 19.89 10.72
C GLN A 208 -18.31 18.48 10.63
N LEU A 209 -17.88 17.71 9.64
CA LEU A 209 -18.12 16.27 9.57
C LEU A 209 -16.79 15.56 9.76
N VAL A 210 -16.75 14.56 10.62
CA VAL A 210 -15.54 13.83 10.93
C VAL A 210 -15.81 12.33 10.89
N VAL A 211 -14.94 11.60 10.22
CA VAL A 211 -14.95 10.14 10.21
C VAL A 211 -13.57 9.66 10.65
N ASP A 212 -13.53 8.92 11.74
CA ASP A 212 -12.32 8.32 12.29
C ASP A 212 -12.32 6.81 12.02
N GLY A 213 -11.37 6.36 11.20
CA GLY A 213 -11.16 4.98 10.83
C GLY A 213 -10.06 4.28 11.62
N SER A 214 -9.57 4.85 12.73
CA SER A 214 -8.38 4.34 13.44
C SER A 214 -8.50 2.88 13.91
N ALA A 215 -9.72 2.41 14.17
CA ALA A 215 -9.99 1.01 14.53
C ALA A 215 -10.46 0.15 13.34
N TYR A 216 -10.65 0.72 12.15
CA TYR A 216 -11.14 0.01 10.98
C TYR A 216 -10.07 -0.95 10.42
N GLU A 217 -10.44 -2.22 10.35
CA GLU A 217 -9.60 -3.30 9.85
C GLU A 217 -10.15 -3.92 8.55
N GLY A 218 -11.41 -3.63 8.20
CA GLY A 218 -11.97 -3.92 6.89
C GLY A 218 -11.04 -3.37 5.80
N GLY A 219 -10.90 -4.11 4.70
CA GLY A 219 -10.07 -3.69 3.57
C GLY A 219 -10.76 -2.56 2.81
N ASP A 220 -11.20 -2.88 1.60
CA ASP A 220 -12.07 -1.98 0.84
C ASP A 220 -13.49 -1.98 1.40
N GLY A 221 -14.15 -0.83 1.32
CA GLY A 221 -15.50 -0.66 1.81
C GLY A 221 -16.31 0.33 0.99
N TYR A 222 -17.62 0.12 0.94
CA TYR A 222 -18.58 1.11 0.50
C TYR A 222 -19.84 0.94 1.34
N PHE A 223 -20.07 1.83 2.31
CA PHE A 223 -21.19 1.68 3.23
C PHE A 223 -21.78 3.04 3.63
N PRO A 224 -23.07 3.08 3.99
CA PRO A 224 -23.73 4.33 4.32
C PRO A 224 -23.31 4.80 5.70
N LEU A 225 -23.08 6.12 5.84
CA LEU A 225 -22.96 6.79 7.12
C LEU A 225 -24.30 7.40 7.55
N VAL A 226 -25.05 7.93 6.58
CA VAL A 226 -26.38 8.50 6.78
C VAL A 226 -27.30 7.99 5.68
N LEU A 227 -28.45 7.44 6.03
CA LEU A 227 -29.54 7.08 5.12
C LEU A 227 -30.73 8.01 5.35
N VAL A 228 -31.38 8.49 4.30
CA VAL A 228 -32.54 9.38 4.36
C VAL A 228 -33.69 8.86 3.50
N SER A 229 -34.93 8.98 3.99
CA SER A 229 -36.13 8.84 3.15
C SER A 229 -36.71 10.18 2.67
N GLY A 230 -36.20 11.29 3.20
CA GLY A 230 -36.52 12.65 2.78
C GLY A 230 -35.57 13.14 1.68
N ALA A 231 -35.30 14.45 1.63
CA ALA A 231 -34.30 15.03 0.74
C ALA A 231 -32.92 15.08 1.40
N LEU A 232 -31.89 14.68 0.67
CA LEU A 232 -30.52 15.05 0.99
C LEU A 232 -30.33 16.55 0.66
N GLY A 233 -30.20 17.39 1.68
CA GLY A 233 -29.84 18.79 1.51
C GLY A 233 -28.41 18.94 1.01
N ARG A 234 -28.02 20.14 0.55
CA ARG A 234 -26.64 20.40 0.13
C ARG A 234 -25.70 20.12 1.30
N VAL A 235 -24.81 19.15 1.14
CA VAL A 235 -23.70 18.90 2.06
C VAL A 235 -22.48 19.63 1.51
N ASP A 236 -21.83 20.44 2.34
CA ASP A 236 -20.57 21.08 1.95
C ASP A 236 -19.41 20.20 2.39
N LEU A 237 -18.89 19.39 1.47
CA LEU A 237 -17.79 18.47 1.74
C LEU A 237 -16.42 19.18 1.91
N SER A 238 -16.37 20.52 1.82
CA SER A 238 -15.11 21.27 2.00
C SER A 238 -14.62 21.31 3.45
N ASN A 239 -15.48 20.98 4.44
CA ASN A 239 -15.13 20.96 5.87
C ASN A 239 -15.31 19.57 6.49
N VAL A 240 -14.70 18.57 5.84
CA VAL A 240 -14.69 17.17 6.28
C VAL A 240 -13.30 16.81 6.81
N THR A 241 -13.24 16.10 7.93
CA THR A 241 -12.01 15.50 8.46
C THR A 241 -12.12 13.97 8.36
N LEU A 242 -11.22 13.36 7.61
CA LEU A 242 -11.08 11.90 7.52
C LEU A 242 -9.75 11.54 8.17
N SER A 243 -9.76 10.75 9.25
CA SER A 243 -8.56 10.39 10.02
C SER A 243 -8.51 8.90 10.32
N GLY A 244 -7.35 8.38 10.70
CA GLY A 244 -7.22 6.99 11.14
C GLY A 244 -7.24 5.92 10.04
N PHE A 245 -7.26 6.31 8.76
CA PHE A 245 -7.40 5.37 7.66
C PHE A 245 -6.11 4.70 7.18
N GLY A 246 -4.94 5.12 7.68
CA GLY A 246 -3.64 4.56 7.28
C GLY A 246 -3.35 4.80 5.79
N SER A 247 -3.02 3.74 5.05
CA SER A 247 -2.80 3.77 3.59
C SER A 247 -4.10 3.80 2.77
N ARG A 248 -5.27 3.78 3.43
CA ARG A 248 -6.56 3.79 2.73
C ARG A 248 -6.91 5.19 2.24
N GLU A 249 -7.64 5.26 1.14
CA GLU A 249 -8.11 6.48 0.49
C GLU A 249 -9.62 6.68 0.74
N PRO A 250 -9.99 7.30 1.88
CA PRO A 250 -11.39 7.53 2.21
C PRO A 250 -11.97 8.66 1.37
N SER A 251 -13.22 8.51 0.94
CA SER A 251 -14.00 9.57 0.29
C SER A 251 -15.45 9.51 0.74
N LEU A 252 -16.04 10.67 0.98
CA LEU A 252 -17.49 10.77 1.14
C LEU A 252 -18.17 10.88 -0.22
N VAL A 253 -19.30 10.20 -0.35
CA VAL A 253 -20.09 10.13 -1.59
C VAL A 253 -21.53 10.47 -1.27
N GLU A 254 -22.04 11.50 -1.93
CA GLU A 254 -23.45 11.88 -1.87
C GLU A 254 -24.26 11.02 -2.82
N GLN A 255 -25.34 10.41 -2.33
CA GLN A 255 -26.32 9.66 -3.11
C GLN A 255 -27.73 10.21 -2.85
N GLU A 256 -28.71 9.85 -3.69
CA GLU A 256 -30.10 10.29 -3.49
C GLU A 256 -30.66 9.84 -2.13
N ASP A 257 -30.21 8.68 -1.63
CA ASP A 257 -30.64 8.05 -0.40
C ASP A 257 -29.77 8.39 0.81
N GLY A 258 -28.72 9.21 0.68
CA GLY A 258 -27.91 9.63 1.81
C GLY A 258 -26.44 9.92 1.55
N LEU A 259 -25.65 9.85 2.63
CA LEU A 259 -24.21 10.11 2.62
C LEU A 259 -23.45 8.82 2.93
N TRP A 260 -22.52 8.48 2.05
CA TRP A 260 -21.80 7.21 2.04
C TRP A 260 -20.30 7.42 2.21
N LEU A 261 -19.63 6.41 2.76
CA LEU A 261 -18.17 6.34 2.85
C LEU A 261 -17.65 5.30 1.87
N ARG A 262 -16.77 5.73 0.96
CA ARG A 262 -15.94 4.87 0.12
C ARG A 262 -14.57 4.74 0.76
N LEU A 263 -14.12 3.52 0.98
CA LEU A 263 -12.78 3.17 1.43
C LEU A 263 -12.12 2.30 0.37
N LEU A 264 -10.93 2.71 -0.07
CA LEU A 264 -10.02 1.88 -0.86
C LEU A 264 -8.71 1.72 -0.13
N ALA A 265 -8.21 0.50 -0.01
CA ALA A 265 -6.89 0.19 0.50
C ALA A 265 -6.04 -0.38 -0.63
N PRO A 266 -4.76 -0.03 -0.77
CA PRO A 266 -3.84 -0.95 -1.42
C PRO A 266 -3.79 -2.24 -0.59
N PRO A 267 -4.10 -3.41 -1.17
CA PRO A 267 -3.96 -4.67 -0.43
C PRO A 267 -2.51 -4.87 0.03
N SER A 268 -2.30 -5.61 1.12
CA SER A 268 -0.94 -5.90 1.62
C SER A 268 -0.07 -6.56 0.54
N LEU A 269 1.24 -6.25 0.52
CA LEU A 269 2.23 -6.84 -0.42
C LEU A 269 1.93 -6.57 -1.89
N SER A 270 1.13 -5.55 -2.18
CA SER A 270 0.77 -5.22 -3.56
C SER A 270 2.00 -4.96 -4.43
N GLN A 271 3.06 -4.35 -3.90
CA GLN A 271 4.28 -4.11 -4.67
C GLN A 271 4.92 -5.42 -5.16
N GLU A 272 5.09 -6.40 -4.27
CA GLU A 272 5.67 -7.71 -4.60
C GLU A 272 4.72 -8.52 -5.49
N LEU A 273 3.43 -8.59 -5.14
CA LEU A 273 2.40 -9.34 -5.86
C LEU A 273 2.15 -8.80 -7.28
N CYS A 274 2.19 -7.48 -7.46
CA CYS A 274 1.96 -6.81 -8.74
C CYS A 274 3.23 -6.61 -9.56
N SER A 275 4.42 -6.93 -9.04
CA SER A 275 5.66 -6.91 -9.81
C SER A 275 5.75 -8.05 -10.83
N LEU A 276 4.90 -9.07 -10.70
CA LEU A 276 4.79 -10.18 -11.64
C LEU A 276 4.13 -9.71 -12.94
N VAL A 277 4.90 -9.14 -13.86
CA VAL A 277 4.40 -8.81 -15.21
C VAL A 277 5.49 -9.02 -16.24
N PRO A 278 5.20 -9.65 -17.40
CA PRO A 278 6.18 -9.78 -18.46
C PRO A 278 6.65 -8.41 -18.95
N ASP A 279 7.94 -8.30 -19.28
CA ASP A 279 8.50 -7.08 -19.85
C ASP A 279 7.69 -6.63 -21.09
N SER A 280 7.50 -5.31 -21.23
CA SER A 280 6.92 -4.78 -22.46
C SER A 280 7.91 -4.99 -23.60
N THR A 281 7.41 -5.48 -24.74
CA THR A 281 8.20 -5.65 -25.96
C THR A 281 8.27 -4.35 -26.77
N ILE A 282 7.50 -3.33 -26.39
CA ILE A 282 7.32 -2.10 -27.15
C ILE A 282 8.06 -0.96 -26.46
N ALA A 283 8.87 -0.23 -27.23
CA ALA A 283 9.57 0.95 -26.72
C ALA A 283 8.58 2.08 -26.40
N VAL A 284 8.83 2.77 -25.29
CA VAL A 284 8.07 3.94 -24.85
C VAL A 284 8.43 5.20 -25.65
N ASP A 285 7.48 6.12 -25.81
CA ASP A 285 7.72 7.46 -26.35
C ASP A 285 6.99 8.53 -25.52
N TYR A 286 7.65 9.03 -24.48
CA TYR A 286 7.08 10.03 -23.58
C TYR A 286 7.35 11.47 -24.02
N THR A 287 7.86 11.67 -25.23
CA THR A 287 8.11 13.02 -25.77
C THR A 287 6.81 13.82 -25.71
N GLN A 288 6.82 15.02 -25.11
CA GLN A 288 5.62 15.86 -25.00
C GLN A 288 4.37 15.13 -24.43
N SER A 289 4.56 14.21 -23.48
CA SER A 289 3.46 13.52 -22.81
C SER A 289 3.56 13.68 -21.29
N GLN A 290 2.48 14.13 -20.67
CA GLN A 290 2.27 14.12 -19.23
C GLN A 290 1.36 12.96 -18.86
N PHE A 291 1.70 12.28 -17.77
CA PHE A 291 0.93 11.16 -17.23
C PHE A 291 0.56 11.48 -15.78
N ALA A 292 -0.68 11.19 -15.42
CA ALA A 292 -1.20 11.31 -14.07
C ALA A 292 -2.00 10.05 -13.72
N VAL A 293 -1.99 9.71 -12.43
CA VAL A 293 -2.75 8.58 -11.88
C VAL A 293 -3.30 8.99 -10.52
N SER A 294 -4.53 8.59 -10.23
CA SER A 294 -5.22 8.91 -8.98
C SER A 294 -6.19 7.80 -8.61
N ARG A 295 -6.21 7.39 -7.34
CA ARG A 295 -7.22 6.48 -6.77
C ARG A 295 -8.30 7.21 -5.94
N ALA A 296 -8.10 8.52 -5.75
CA ALA A 296 -9.12 9.42 -5.20
C ALA A 296 -10.37 9.36 -6.07
N TYR A 297 -11.53 9.42 -5.42
CA TYR A 297 -12.81 9.35 -6.12
C TYR A 297 -12.99 10.56 -7.06
N ASP A 298 -12.97 10.27 -8.36
CA ASP A 298 -13.17 11.24 -9.45
C ASP A 298 -14.02 10.57 -10.55
N PRO A 299 -15.36 10.55 -10.37
CA PRO A 299 -16.25 9.87 -11.30
C PRO A 299 -16.15 10.50 -12.69
N SER A 300 -16.33 9.70 -13.74
CA SER A 300 -16.24 10.17 -15.13
C SER A 300 -17.25 11.26 -15.49
N GLY A 301 -18.35 11.36 -14.73
CA GLY A 301 -19.50 12.20 -15.04
C GLY A 301 -20.38 11.61 -16.16
N SER A 302 -19.99 10.47 -16.73
CA SER A 302 -20.80 9.69 -17.65
C SER A 302 -21.93 8.99 -16.88
N ILE A 303 -23.10 8.90 -17.50
CA ILE A 303 -24.21 8.11 -16.94
C ILE A 303 -23.94 6.67 -17.30
N TRP A 304 -23.52 5.86 -16.33
CA TRP A 304 -23.17 4.45 -16.50
C TRP A 304 -24.28 3.47 -16.11
N THR A 305 -24.98 3.80 -15.03
CA THR A 305 -26.22 3.16 -14.61
C THR A 305 -27.01 4.21 -13.82
N PRO A 306 -28.32 4.37 -14.05
CA PRO A 306 -29.13 5.33 -13.30
C PRO A 306 -29.36 4.94 -11.84
N ILE A 307 -28.90 3.76 -11.40
CA ILE A 307 -29.24 3.18 -10.09
C ILE A 307 -28.06 3.18 -9.12
N PHE A 308 -26.82 3.03 -9.62
CA PHE A 308 -25.64 2.90 -8.76
C PHE A 308 -24.59 3.97 -9.06
N SER A 309 -23.98 4.52 -8.01
CA SER A 309 -22.85 5.44 -8.13
C SER A 309 -21.60 4.76 -8.73
N GLU A 310 -20.80 5.51 -9.50
CA GLU A 310 -19.45 5.08 -9.90
C GLU A 310 -18.56 4.74 -8.69
N ALA A 311 -18.88 5.23 -7.50
CA ALA A 311 -18.13 4.92 -6.28
C ALA A 311 -18.10 3.42 -5.94
N HIS A 312 -19.10 2.65 -6.38
CA HIS A 312 -19.12 1.20 -6.22
C HIS A 312 -18.01 0.52 -7.02
N VAL A 313 -17.69 1.04 -8.22
CA VAL A 313 -16.82 0.36 -9.18
C VAL A 313 -15.44 1.01 -9.29
N MET A 314 -15.33 2.33 -9.11
CA MET A 314 -14.10 3.07 -9.39
C MET A 314 -12.96 2.64 -8.45
N ASP A 315 -11.84 2.24 -9.05
CA ASP A 315 -10.56 2.09 -8.36
C ASP A 315 -9.61 3.23 -8.73
N THR A 316 -9.10 3.21 -9.96
CA THR A 316 -8.02 4.07 -10.42
C THR A 316 -8.41 4.85 -11.68
N LEU A 317 -8.08 6.13 -11.73
CA LEU A 317 -8.02 6.96 -12.93
C LEU A 317 -6.57 7.04 -13.43
N LEU A 318 -6.34 6.64 -14.68
CA LEU A 318 -5.12 6.89 -15.43
C LEU A 318 -5.39 7.96 -16.47
N LYS A 319 -4.48 8.92 -16.63
CA LYS A 319 -4.61 10.02 -17.57
C LYS A 319 -3.31 10.29 -18.31
N GLN A 320 -3.41 10.53 -19.60
CA GLN A 320 -2.34 11.10 -20.40
C GLN A 320 -2.80 12.36 -21.14
N ASP A 321 -2.01 13.41 -21.00
CA ASP A 321 -2.10 14.61 -21.83
C ASP A 321 -0.92 14.66 -22.81
N VAL A 322 -1.22 14.64 -24.11
CA VAL A 322 -0.25 14.91 -25.16
C VAL A 322 -0.18 16.42 -25.38
N LEU A 323 1.02 16.98 -25.30
CA LEU A 323 1.28 18.42 -25.23
C LEU A 323 1.81 19.03 -26.54
N ASP A 324 1.71 18.31 -27.65
CA ASP A 324 2.15 18.86 -28.93
C ASP A 324 1.21 19.99 -29.40
N ALA A 325 1.75 21.01 -30.08
CA ALA A 325 0.98 22.21 -30.42
C ALA A 325 0.03 22.02 -31.64
N GLY A 326 -0.21 20.78 -32.07
CA GLY A 326 -0.98 20.41 -33.26
C GLY A 326 -2.38 19.88 -32.96
N SER A 327 -3.18 19.60 -33.99
CA SER A 327 -4.50 18.95 -33.86
C SER A 327 -4.42 17.52 -33.31
N GLY A 328 -3.26 16.88 -33.39
CA GLY A 328 -3.07 15.51 -32.90
C GLY A 328 -3.01 15.37 -31.38
N ALA A 329 -2.85 16.45 -30.61
CA ALA A 329 -2.83 16.40 -29.14
C ALA A 329 -4.15 15.87 -28.57
N ILE A 330 -5.27 16.46 -29.01
CA ILE A 330 -6.62 16.15 -28.55
C ILE A 330 -7.07 14.75 -28.96
N ASN A 331 -6.64 14.28 -30.14
CA ASN A 331 -6.99 12.96 -30.66
C ASN A 331 -6.21 11.82 -29.99
N ARG A 332 -5.10 12.13 -29.30
CA ARG A 332 -4.21 11.14 -28.68
C ARG A 332 -4.17 11.20 -27.15
N SER A 333 -4.74 12.25 -26.56
CA SER A 333 -4.88 12.36 -25.10
C SER A 333 -6.06 11.52 -24.61
N TRP A 334 -5.97 11.03 -23.38
CA TRP A 334 -6.96 10.08 -22.85
C TRP A 334 -7.05 10.10 -21.32
N GLU A 335 -8.21 9.72 -20.84
CA GLU A 335 -8.51 9.35 -19.46
C GLU A 335 -9.13 7.95 -19.46
N LEU A 336 -8.59 7.04 -18.66
CA LEU A 336 -9.03 5.66 -18.58
C LEU A 336 -9.26 5.32 -17.11
N ARG A 337 -10.43 4.78 -16.78
CA ARG A 337 -10.76 4.35 -15.41
C ARG A 337 -10.82 2.84 -15.34
N VAL A 338 -10.13 2.33 -14.32
CA VAL A 338 -10.05 0.91 -13.97
C VAL A 338 -10.96 0.65 -12.78
N ALA A 339 -11.75 -0.40 -12.88
CA ALA A 339 -12.66 -0.84 -11.83
C ALA A 339 -11.88 -1.54 -10.71
N ARG A 340 -12.48 -1.69 -9.53
CA ARG A 340 -11.95 -2.54 -8.45
C ARG A 340 -11.72 -3.97 -8.90
N SER A 341 -12.50 -4.45 -9.87
CA SER A 341 -12.33 -5.76 -10.53
C SER A 341 -11.13 -5.83 -11.49
N GLY A 342 -10.47 -4.71 -11.77
CA GLY A 342 -9.42 -4.57 -12.78
C GLY A 342 -9.93 -4.41 -14.22
N ALA A 343 -11.24 -4.51 -14.45
CA ALA A 343 -11.84 -4.22 -15.74
C ALA A 343 -11.73 -2.73 -16.09
N LEU A 344 -11.51 -2.40 -17.36
CA LEU A 344 -11.59 -1.01 -17.80
C LEU A 344 -13.06 -0.70 -18.00
N TYR A 345 -13.57 0.26 -17.25
CA TYR A 345 -14.98 0.57 -17.31
C TYR A 345 -15.24 1.92 -17.97
N SER A 346 -14.34 2.90 -17.97
CA SER A 346 -14.57 4.19 -18.65
C SER A 346 -13.35 4.61 -19.45
N PHE A 347 -13.55 5.14 -20.64
CA PHE A 347 -12.50 5.60 -21.54
C PHE A 347 -12.92 6.89 -22.23
N VAL A 348 -12.41 8.01 -21.73
CA VAL A 348 -12.73 9.34 -22.23
C VAL A 348 -11.54 9.89 -23.03
N THR A 349 -11.81 10.41 -24.23
CA THR A 349 -10.84 11.22 -24.97
C THR A 349 -11.39 12.63 -25.16
N PRO A 350 -10.56 13.69 -25.22
CA PRO A 350 -11.10 15.02 -25.46
C PRO A 350 -11.66 15.18 -26.89
N ALA A 351 -11.26 14.33 -27.84
CA ALA A 351 -11.78 14.33 -29.20
C ALA A 351 -13.16 13.66 -29.34
N LEU A 352 -13.36 12.52 -28.69
CA LEU A 352 -14.54 11.65 -28.87
C LEU A 352 -15.51 11.69 -27.68
N GLY A 353 -15.12 12.28 -26.56
CA GLY A 353 -15.85 12.15 -25.29
C GLY A 353 -15.71 10.74 -24.72
N GLU A 354 -16.74 10.28 -24.01
CA GLU A 354 -16.82 8.92 -23.48
C GLU A 354 -16.98 7.91 -24.62
N ALA A 355 -15.99 7.03 -24.78
CA ALA A 355 -15.94 6.02 -25.82
C ALA A 355 -16.61 4.71 -25.41
N MET A 356 -16.86 4.49 -24.11
CA MET A 356 -17.47 3.25 -23.62
C MET A 356 -18.96 3.45 -23.26
N PRO A 357 -19.81 2.42 -23.43
CA PRO A 357 -21.24 2.54 -23.19
C PRO A 357 -21.59 2.34 -21.70
N PRO A 358 -22.67 2.96 -21.20
CA PRO A 358 -23.25 2.64 -19.91
C PRO A 358 -23.67 1.18 -19.89
N GLN A 359 -23.52 0.55 -18.74
CA GLN A 359 -24.08 -0.77 -18.54
C GLN A 359 -25.37 -0.69 -17.72
N TRP A 360 -26.48 -0.86 -18.41
CA TRP A 360 -27.79 -0.96 -17.81
C TRP A 360 -28.68 -1.90 -18.63
N ARG A 361 -29.44 -2.77 -17.95
CA ARG A 361 -30.48 -3.58 -18.58
C ARG A 361 -31.79 -3.39 -17.81
N ALA A 362 -32.90 -3.29 -18.55
CA ALA A 362 -34.20 -3.04 -17.97
C ALA A 362 -34.57 -4.10 -16.92
N PRO A 363 -35.27 -3.71 -15.84
CA PRO A 363 -35.89 -4.65 -14.92
C PRO A 363 -36.73 -5.67 -15.71
N ASN A 364 -36.33 -6.94 -15.72
CA ASN A 364 -37.27 -8.01 -16.02
C ASN A 364 -37.77 -8.55 -14.67
N GLY A 365 -39.05 -8.91 -14.54
CA GLY A 365 -39.64 -9.29 -13.24
C GLY A 365 -38.99 -10.49 -12.53
N GLU A 366 -37.93 -11.06 -13.12
CA GLU A 366 -37.11 -12.16 -12.63
C GLU A 366 -35.86 -11.69 -11.86
N HIS A 367 -35.27 -10.54 -12.21
CA HIS A 367 -33.94 -10.11 -11.72
C HIS A 367 -33.88 -8.70 -11.08
N GLY A 368 -34.99 -8.21 -10.50
CA GLY A 368 -34.97 -6.95 -9.75
C GLY A 368 -34.84 -5.69 -10.62
N SER A 369 -34.20 -4.63 -10.11
CA SER A 369 -34.14 -3.29 -10.72
C SER A 369 -33.02 -3.09 -11.76
N SER A 370 -32.03 -3.97 -11.81
CA SER A 370 -31.02 -4.06 -12.88
C SER A 370 -30.32 -5.42 -12.81
N PHE A 371 -30.08 -6.03 -13.97
CA PHE A 371 -29.56 -7.40 -14.08
C PHE A 371 -28.02 -7.48 -14.06
N ALA A 372 -27.36 -6.47 -14.61
CA ALA A 372 -25.93 -6.50 -14.83
C ALA A 372 -25.41 -5.07 -14.86
N PRO A 373 -25.30 -4.36 -13.74
CA PRO A 373 -24.53 -3.12 -13.71
C PRO A 373 -23.03 -3.47 -13.67
N TRP A 374 -22.21 -2.92 -14.57
CA TRP A 374 -20.74 -2.99 -14.52
C TRP A 374 -20.07 -4.38 -14.66
N ILE A 375 -20.68 -5.33 -15.38
CA ILE A 375 -20.21 -6.71 -15.61
C ILE A 375 -19.95 -7.14 -17.07
N ASP A 376 -20.61 -6.59 -18.10
CA ASP A 376 -20.75 -7.22 -19.45
C ASP A 376 -20.33 -6.26 -20.58
N ASP A 377 -20.58 -4.95 -20.39
CA ASP A 377 -20.37 -3.90 -21.40
C ASP A 377 -19.10 -3.07 -21.09
N LEU A 378 -18.01 -3.75 -20.77
CA LEU A 378 -16.73 -3.16 -20.35
C LEU A 378 -15.54 -3.97 -20.92
N TRP A 379 -14.32 -3.42 -20.90
CA TRP A 379 -13.14 -4.17 -21.37
C TRP A 379 -12.55 -5.02 -20.24
N GLN A 380 -12.57 -6.35 -20.41
CA GLN A 380 -12.19 -7.30 -19.37
C GLN A 380 -11.66 -8.62 -19.92
N GLY A 381 -11.06 -9.42 -19.03
CA GLY A 381 -10.86 -10.85 -19.21
C GLY A 381 -12.12 -11.67 -18.94
N VAL A 382 -12.29 -12.73 -19.72
CA VAL A 382 -13.30 -13.77 -19.46
C VAL A 382 -12.65 -15.12 -19.70
N ALA A 383 -12.89 -16.07 -18.81
CA ALA A 383 -12.35 -17.43 -18.90
C ALA A 383 -13.47 -18.47 -18.85
N VAL A 384 -13.33 -19.53 -19.65
CA VAL A 384 -14.34 -20.58 -19.82
C VAL A 384 -13.69 -21.96 -19.87
N ASP A 385 -14.34 -22.94 -19.20
CA ASP A 385 -14.15 -24.38 -19.40
C ASP A 385 -15.28 -24.92 -20.29
N THR A 386 -14.98 -25.14 -21.57
CA THR A 386 -15.97 -25.65 -22.53
C THR A 386 -16.12 -27.18 -22.53
N ILE A 387 -15.29 -27.92 -21.80
CA ILE A 387 -15.23 -29.39 -21.88
C ILE A 387 -16.01 -30.03 -20.72
N ALA A 388 -15.71 -29.65 -19.48
CA ALA A 388 -16.28 -30.31 -18.31
C ALA A 388 -17.58 -29.65 -17.83
N LYS A 389 -17.71 -28.33 -18.02
CA LYS A 389 -18.76 -27.53 -17.36
C LYS A 389 -19.68 -26.74 -18.31
N ASN A 390 -19.39 -26.72 -19.61
CA ASN A 390 -20.18 -25.98 -20.62
C ASN A 390 -20.39 -26.79 -21.93
N ALA A 391 -20.72 -28.08 -21.81
CA ALA A 391 -20.84 -28.98 -22.96
C ALA A 391 -22.12 -28.78 -23.81
N SER A 392 -23.11 -28.01 -23.34
CA SER A 392 -24.37 -27.80 -24.07
C SER A 392 -25.21 -26.56 -23.71
N ASP A 393 -24.78 -25.70 -22.77
CA ASP A 393 -25.60 -24.61 -22.23
C ASP A 393 -24.66 -23.48 -21.77
N GLU A 394 -24.47 -22.49 -22.63
CA GLU A 394 -23.51 -21.36 -22.55
C GLU A 394 -23.57 -20.58 -21.22
N LYS A 395 -23.09 -21.15 -20.10
CA LYS A 395 -23.33 -20.59 -18.76
C LYS A 395 -22.12 -20.55 -17.83
N TRP A 396 -21.04 -21.27 -18.14
CA TRP A 396 -19.85 -21.28 -17.27
C TRP A 396 -18.87 -20.21 -17.73
N PHE A 397 -18.95 -19.02 -17.13
CA PHE A 397 -18.05 -17.90 -17.42
C PHE A 397 -17.49 -17.36 -16.12
N ILE A 398 -16.17 -17.32 -16.00
CA ILE A 398 -15.53 -16.53 -14.96
C ILE A 398 -15.30 -15.15 -15.56
N HIS A 399 -16.06 -14.15 -15.13
CA HIS A 399 -15.85 -12.77 -15.53
C HIS A 399 -14.81 -12.14 -14.61
N GLN A 400 -13.87 -11.40 -15.20
CA GLN A 400 -13.01 -10.53 -14.41
C GLN A 400 -13.83 -9.47 -13.69
N ALA A 401 -14.91 -8.94 -14.30
CA ALA A 401 -15.67 -7.88 -13.68
C ALA A 401 -16.41 -8.28 -12.40
N GLY A 402 -16.87 -9.53 -12.30
CA GLY A 402 -17.69 -10.00 -11.17
C GLY A 402 -18.91 -10.80 -11.63
N THR A 403 -20.00 -10.73 -10.85
CA THR A 403 -21.19 -11.56 -11.06
C THR A 403 -22.43 -10.75 -11.46
N TYR A 404 -23.32 -11.36 -12.26
CA TYR A 404 -24.62 -10.78 -12.57
C TYR A 404 -25.52 -10.71 -11.34
N MET A 405 -26.34 -9.67 -11.25
CA MET A 405 -27.35 -9.50 -10.19
C MET A 405 -28.59 -10.36 -10.49
N ARG A 406 -28.45 -11.70 -10.37
CA ARG A 406 -29.55 -12.65 -10.58
C ARG A 406 -30.26 -13.08 -9.31
N ASP A 407 -29.56 -13.08 -8.17
CA ASP A 407 -30.10 -13.48 -6.86
C ASP A 407 -30.83 -12.30 -6.20
N HIS A 408 -32.06 -12.49 -5.71
CA HIS A 408 -32.85 -11.43 -5.06
C HIS A 408 -32.25 -10.94 -3.74
N SER A 409 -31.34 -11.71 -3.13
CA SER A 409 -30.57 -11.29 -1.96
C SER A 409 -29.40 -10.37 -2.32
N GLN A 410 -28.93 -10.40 -3.57
CA GLN A 410 -27.91 -9.48 -4.06
C GLN A 410 -28.57 -8.14 -4.43
N THR A 411 -28.39 -7.16 -3.55
CA THR A 411 -29.00 -5.82 -3.69
C THR A 411 -28.04 -4.78 -4.25
N GLU A 412 -26.75 -5.12 -4.36
CA GLU A 412 -25.67 -4.27 -4.86
C GLU A 412 -24.77 -5.03 -5.86
N PRO A 413 -24.06 -4.32 -6.76
CA PRO A 413 -23.10 -4.95 -7.66
C PRO A 413 -21.99 -5.66 -6.88
N TYR A 414 -21.63 -6.86 -7.30
CA TYR A 414 -20.52 -7.61 -6.70
C TYR A 414 -19.41 -7.84 -7.73
N TYR A 415 -18.25 -7.27 -7.43
CA TYR A 415 -17.06 -7.30 -8.27
C TYR A 415 -16.12 -8.40 -7.84
N SER A 416 -15.31 -8.91 -8.77
CA SER A 416 -14.20 -9.78 -8.41
C SER A 416 -13.28 -9.10 -7.40
N PRO A 417 -13.13 -9.66 -6.18
CA PRO A 417 -12.37 -9.01 -5.12
C PRO A 417 -10.94 -8.69 -5.54
N GLN A 418 -10.51 -7.45 -5.29
CA GLN A 418 -9.13 -7.03 -5.49
C GLN A 418 -8.28 -7.56 -4.34
N VAL A 419 -7.25 -8.30 -4.67
CA VAL A 419 -6.34 -8.93 -3.68
C VAL A 419 -4.92 -8.40 -3.74
N ALA A 420 -4.57 -7.63 -4.78
CA ALA A 420 -3.38 -6.78 -4.87
C ALA A 420 -3.62 -5.62 -5.85
N ALA A 421 -3.03 -4.46 -5.62
CA ALA A 421 -3.07 -3.33 -6.55
C ALA A 421 -1.90 -2.35 -6.32
N GLU A 422 -1.19 -2.02 -7.40
CA GLU A 422 0.02 -1.21 -7.35
C GLU A 422 0.05 -0.15 -8.46
N VAL A 423 0.40 1.07 -8.07
CA VAL A 423 0.69 2.18 -8.98
C VAL A 423 2.21 2.31 -9.13
N ASN A 424 2.73 2.07 -10.33
CA ASN A 424 4.14 2.30 -10.65
C ASN A 424 4.29 3.56 -11.53
N LEU A 425 4.66 4.67 -10.91
CA LEU A 425 4.85 5.95 -11.60
C LEU A 425 6.06 5.96 -12.54
N ALA A 426 7.12 5.21 -12.22
CA ALA A 426 8.32 5.14 -13.05
C ALA A 426 8.02 4.44 -14.39
N GLU A 427 7.17 3.41 -14.36
CA GLU A 427 6.73 2.68 -15.55
C GLU A 427 5.43 3.22 -16.17
N ARG A 428 4.83 4.25 -15.55
CA ARG A 428 3.53 4.86 -15.90
C ARG A 428 2.41 3.82 -16.04
N SER A 429 2.20 3.04 -14.99
CA SER A 429 1.25 1.93 -15.02
C SER A 429 0.49 1.72 -13.72
N PHE A 430 -0.65 1.06 -13.85
CA PHE A 430 -1.40 0.48 -12.75
C PHE A 430 -1.52 -1.03 -12.97
N THR A 431 -1.25 -1.82 -11.94
CA THR A 431 -1.41 -3.27 -11.94
C THR A 431 -2.36 -3.68 -10.83
N THR A 432 -3.25 -4.63 -11.08
CA THR A 432 -4.19 -5.20 -10.09
C THR A 432 -4.28 -6.71 -10.24
N VAL A 433 -4.51 -7.40 -9.13
CA VAL A 433 -4.77 -8.83 -9.05
C VAL A 433 -6.13 -9.03 -8.43
N ASN A 434 -6.97 -9.82 -9.08
CA ASN A 434 -8.36 -10.01 -8.72
C ASN A 434 -8.69 -11.50 -8.64
N TRP A 435 -9.46 -11.88 -7.63
CA TRP A 435 -10.05 -13.21 -7.59
C TRP A 435 -11.30 -13.25 -8.48
N GLY A 436 -11.18 -13.94 -9.61
CA GLY A 436 -12.24 -14.09 -10.61
C GLY A 436 -13.52 -14.66 -10.02
N GLN A 437 -14.67 -14.22 -10.51
CA GLN A 437 -15.97 -14.70 -10.04
C GLN A 437 -16.79 -15.24 -11.20
N GLN A 438 -17.65 -16.22 -10.91
CA GLN A 438 -18.58 -16.74 -11.89
C GLN A 438 -19.64 -15.68 -12.22
N ALA A 439 -19.89 -15.49 -13.50
CA ALA A 439 -20.84 -14.50 -14.01
C ALA A 439 -22.29 -14.88 -13.66
N HIS A 440 -22.61 -16.18 -13.64
CA HIS A 440 -23.98 -16.67 -13.47
C HIS A 440 -24.22 -17.28 -12.08
N THR A 441 -25.21 -16.73 -11.37
CA THR A 441 -25.68 -17.19 -10.06
C THR A 441 -27.19 -17.51 -10.12
N ASP A 442 -27.59 -18.61 -10.77
CA ASP A 442 -29.00 -19.03 -10.93
C ASP A 442 -29.55 -19.87 -9.73
N LEU A 443 -29.41 -19.36 -8.50
CA LEU A 443 -29.26 -20.25 -7.34
C LEU A 443 -30.41 -20.30 -6.32
N PHE A 444 -31.53 -19.60 -6.55
CA PHE A 444 -32.72 -19.74 -5.69
C PHE A 444 -33.82 -20.63 -6.26
N THR A 445 -33.61 -21.26 -7.42
CA THR A 445 -34.61 -22.21 -7.96
C THR A 445 -34.55 -23.61 -7.35
N ASP A 446 -33.48 -24.00 -6.62
CA ASP A 446 -33.38 -25.37 -6.07
C ASP A 446 -32.92 -25.54 -4.60
N GLU A 447 -32.60 -24.45 -3.88
CA GLU A 447 -32.20 -24.46 -2.45
C GLU A 447 -30.96 -25.34 -2.11
N LEU A 448 -30.16 -25.79 -3.09
CA LEU A 448 -29.01 -26.68 -2.89
C LEU A 448 -27.69 -26.01 -3.31
N THR A 449 -26.91 -25.56 -2.33
CA THR A 449 -25.58 -24.94 -2.50
C THR A 449 -24.53 -25.83 -3.19
N SER A 450 -24.80 -27.13 -3.37
CA SER A 450 -23.95 -28.05 -4.13
C SER A 450 -23.98 -27.82 -5.65
N ASN A 451 -24.88 -26.97 -6.14
CA ASN A 451 -25.07 -26.70 -7.56
C ASN A 451 -24.41 -25.38 -8.01
N ASP A 452 -23.77 -24.67 -7.09
CA ASP A 452 -23.17 -23.35 -7.31
C ASP A 452 -21.84 -23.49 -8.08
N PHE A 453 -21.63 -22.63 -9.08
CA PHE A 453 -20.35 -22.56 -9.76
C PHE A 453 -19.34 -21.82 -8.89
N GLN A 454 -18.17 -22.43 -8.69
CA GLN A 454 -17.03 -21.83 -8.01
C GLN A 454 -16.00 -21.34 -9.03
N SER A 455 -15.15 -20.41 -8.61
CA SER A 455 -14.03 -19.93 -9.42
C SER A 455 -12.72 -20.02 -8.65
N HIS A 456 -11.77 -20.73 -9.24
CA HIS A 456 -10.40 -20.83 -8.75
C HIS A 456 -9.42 -20.19 -9.75
N LEU A 457 -9.70 -18.93 -10.11
CA LEU A 457 -8.92 -18.18 -11.08
C LEU A 457 -8.50 -16.82 -10.51
N LEU A 458 -7.22 -16.49 -10.66
CA LEU A 458 -6.72 -15.13 -10.45
C LEU A 458 -6.55 -14.43 -11.79
N TYR A 459 -7.10 -13.23 -11.88
CA TYR A 459 -6.83 -12.28 -12.95
C TYR A 459 -5.71 -11.34 -12.54
N TYR A 460 -4.77 -11.11 -13.44
CA TYR A 460 -3.78 -10.05 -13.32
C TYR A 460 -4.03 -9.04 -14.43
N THR A 461 -4.18 -7.77 -14.12
CA THR A 461 -4.35 -6.73 -15.14
C THR A 461 -3.35 -5.63 -14.92
N ARG A 462 -2.54 -5.37 -15.94
CA ARG A 462 -1.69 -4.20 -15.99
C ARG A 462 -2.12 -3.30 -17.14
N VAL A 463 -2.34 -2.03 -16.82
CA VAL A 463 -2.51 -0.94 -17.78
C VAL A 463 -1.25 -0.09 -17.76
N ARG A 464 -0.62 0.12 -18.92
CA ARG A 464 0.63 0.90 -19.04
C ARG A 464 0.53 1.95 -20.13
N ASP A 465 0.91 3.18 -19.79
CA ASP A 465 1.15 4.24 -20.77
C ASP A 465 2.46 3.99 -21.52
N LEU A 466 2.38 3.84 -22.84
CA LEU A 466 3.55 3.76 -23.73
C LEU A 466 3.85 5.09 -24.45
N GLY A 467 3.09 6.14 -24.13
CA GLY A 467 3.31 7.48 -24.65
C GLY A 467 2.65 7.74 -26.01
N GLN A 468 2.33 9.00 -26.24
CA GLN A 468 1.75 9.50 -27.51
C GLN A 468 0.38 8.91 -27.87
N GLY A 469 -0.47 8.52 -26.92
CA GLY A 469 -1.78 7.93 -27.17
C GLY A 469 -1.74 6.43 -27.46
N LEU A 470 -0.80 5.72 -26.85
CA LEU A 470 -0.67 4.27 -26.90
C LEU A 470 -0.79 3.70 -25.48
N ILE A 471 -1.72 2.77 -25.30
CA ILE A 471 -1.95 2.06 -24.04
C ILE A 471 -1.67 0.58 -24.27
N GLU A 472 -0.82 -0.01 -23.45
CA GLU A 472 -0.63 -1.46 -23.37
C GLU A 472 -1.46 -2.01 -22.22
N VAL A 473 -2.17 -3.11 -22.49
CA VAL A 473 -2.85 -3.88 -21.46
C VAL A 473 -2.31 -5.31 -21.47
N SER A 474 -1.76 -5.74 -20.34
CA SER A 474 -1.33 -7.13 -20.11
C SER A 474 -2.33 -7.78 -19.15
N LEU A 475 -2.94 -8.88 -19.58
CA LEU A 475 -3.99 -9.59 -18.87
C LEU A 475 -3.55 -11.03 -18.60
N GLY A 476 -3.30 -11.36 -17.34
CA GLY A 476 -2.89 -12.67 -16.86
C GLY A 476 -4.06 -13.47 -16.31
N PHE A 477 -4.02 -14.78 -16.56
CA PHE A 477 -4.97 -15.76 -16.07
C PHE A 477 -4.19 -16.85 -15.35
N TYR A 478 -4.40 -17.02 -14.04
CA TYR A 478 -3.74 -18.07 -13.26
C TYR A 478 -4.78 -19.00 -12.65
N ASN A 479 -4.83 -20.24 -13.14
CA ASN A 479 -5.78 -21.25 -12.69
C ASN A 479 -5.19 -22.03 -11.51
N PHE A 480 -5.82 -21.97 -10.35
CA PHE A 480 -5.42 -22.74 -9.16
C PHE A 480 -6.41 -23.85 -8.79
N GLY A 481 -7.53 -23.98 -9.51
CA GLY A 481 -8.49 -25.07 -9.32
C GLY A 481 -8.30 -26.21 -10.31
N ASP A 482 -9.11 -27.24 -10.15
CA ASP A 482 -9.07 -28.45 -10.97
C ASP A 482 -9.80 -28.29 -12.32
N GLU A 483 -10.35 -27.10 -12.61
CA GLU A 483 -11.05 -26.80 -13.85
C GLU A 483 -10.10 -26.74 -15.06
N TYR A 484 -10.65 -26.98 -16.24
CA TYR A 484 -9.89 -27.00 -17.49
C TYR A 484 -10.22 -25.75 -18.32
N ILE A 485 -9.63 -24.62 -17.94
CA ILE A 485 -9.81 -23.35 -18.66
C ILE A 485 -9.20 -23.46 -20.05
N ASN A 486 -10.03 -23.39 -21.09
CA ASN A 486 -9.59 -23.65 -22.46
C ASN A 486 -9.98 -22.56 -23.48
N HIS A 487 -10.79 -21.59 -23.06
CA HIS A 487 -11.11 -20.38 -23.83
C HIS A 487 -10.91 -19.16 -22.93
N ILE A 488 -10.11 -18.21 -23.40
CA ILE A 488 -9.89 -16.92 -22.71
C ILE A 488 -10.13 -15.76 -23.66
N ASN A 489 -10.81 -14.73 -23.20
CA ASN A 489 -11.03 -13.51 -23.96
C ASN A 489 -9.97 -12.47 -23.58
N VAL A 490 -9.19 -12.02 -24.55
CA VAL A 490 -8.09 -11.07 -24.34
C VAL A 490 -8.14 -9.94 -25.36
N PRO A 491 -9.03 -8.95 -25.19
CA PRO A 491 -10.11 -8.84 -24.21
C PRO A 491 -11.52 -9.18 -24.75
N TRP A 492 -12.52 -9.15 -23.86
CA TRP A 492 -13.94 -8.93 -24.17
C TRP A 492 -14.28 -7.47 -23.86
N GLY A 493 -15.03 -6.77 -24.72
CA GLY A 493 -15.55 -5.44 -24.41
C GLY A 493 -16.17 -4.74 -25.59
N GLY A 494 -16.21 -3.41 -25.59
CA GLY A 494 -16.80 -2.67 -26.70
C GLY A 494 -16.77 -1.17 -26.60
N PHE A 495 -17.17 -0.54 -27.68
CA PHE A 495 -17.24 0.91 -27.83
C PHE A 495 -18.67 1.39 -28.12
N ARG A 496 -18.96 2.60 -27.68
CA ARG A 496 -20.23 3.30 -27.84
C ARG A 496 -20.42 3.74 -29.29
N GLN A 497 -21.55 3.39 -29.88
CA GLN A 497 -21.85 3.69 -31.29
C GLN A 497 -22.01 5.19 -31.57
N THR A 498 -22.43 6.02 -30.60
CA THR A 498 -22.53 7.48 -30.80
C THR A 498 -21.18 8.19 -30.78
N SER A 499 -20.13 7.52 -30.29
CA SER A 499 -18.77 8.05 -30.29
C SER A 499 -17.94 7.42 -31.40
N LEU A 500 -18.26 6.17 -31.77
CA LEU A 500 -17.51 5.33 -32.72
C LEU A 500 -18.49 4.45 -33.51
N SER A 501 -19.15 5.00 -34.53
CA SER A 501 -20.22 4.32 -35.30
C SER A 501 -19.71 3.29 -36.29
N ASP A 502 -18.49 3.47 -36.78
CA ASP A 502 -17.90 2.68 -37.87
C ASP A 502 -16.64 1.95 -37.41
N TYR A 503 -16.45 0.74 -37.91
CA TYR A 503 -15.34 -0.14 -37.53
C TYR A 503 -14.67 -0.73 -38.76
N PHE A 504 -13.35 -0.89 -38.67
CA PHE A 504 -12.45 -1.18 -39.78
C PHE A 504 -11.60 -2.39 -39.43
N LEU A 505 -11.78 -3.48 -40.18
CA LEU A 505 -11.02 -4.71 -39.96
C LEU A 505 -9.75 -4.70 -40.82
N SER A 506 -8.60 -4.93 -40.18
CA SER A 506 -7.33 -5.15 -40.87
C SER A 506 -7.27 -6.53 -41.53
N LYS A 507 -6.54 -6.62 -42.63
CA LYS A 507 -6.36 -7.85 -43.42
C LYS A 507 -4.90 -8.29 -43.41
N PRO A 508 -4.62 -9.59 -43.63
CA PRO A 508 -3.26 -10.11 -43.69
C PRO A 508 -2.36 -9.47 -44.76
N ASP A 509 -2.94 -8.82 -45.78
CA ASP A 509 -2.19 -8.11 -46.83
C ASP A 509 -1.79 -6.68 -46.44
N GLY A 510 -2.05 -6.27 -45.19
CA GLY A 510 -1.75 -4.94 -44.66
C GLY A 510 -2.81 -3.88 -45.01
N THR A 511 -3.84 -4.23 -45.79
CA THR A 511 -4.97 -3.32 -46.04
C THR A 511 -6.03 -3.44 -44.95
N TRP A 512 -6.94 -2.47 -44.89
CA TRP A 512 -8.10 -2.50 -44.00
C TRP A 512 -9.35 -2.04 -44.75
N ALA A 513 -10.53 -2.40 -44.24
CA ALA A 513 -11.80 -2.01 -44.83
C ALA A 513 -12.87 -1.80 -43.77
N ASN A 514 -13.80 -0.87 -44.02
CA ASN A 514 -15.00 -0.70 -43.22
C ASN A 514 -15.78 -2.04 -43.21
N ALA A 515 -16.02 -2.55 -42.01
CA ALA A 515 -16.72 -3.81 -41.74
C ALA A 515 -18.14 -3.57 -41.19
N SER A 516 -18.59 -2.31 -41.12
CA SER A 516 -19.88 -1.90 -40.55
C SER A 516 -21.10 -2.28 -41.36
N THR A 517 -20.95 -2.55 -42.66
CA THR A 517 -22.08 -2.84 -43.56
C THR A 517 -21.95 -4.16 -44.34
N GLY A 518 -21.26 -5.18 -43.82
CA GLY A 518 -20.90 -6.36 -44.61
C GLY A 518 -20.98 -7.72 -43.91
N TRP A 519 -22.17 -8.31 -43.82
CA TRP A 519 -22.58 -9.48 -44.63
C TRP A 519 -24.11 -9.62 -44.54
N ASP A 520 -24.76 -9.82 -45.69
CA ASP A 520 -26.23 -9.86 -45.83
C ASP A 520 -26.86 -10.93 -44.90
N GLY A 521 -27.36 -10.50 -43.74
CA GLY A 521 -28.36 -11.24 -42.95
C GLY A 521 -27.90 -12.03 -41.71
N ASP A 522 -26.66 -11.91 -41.24
CA ASP A 522 -26.25 -12.54 -39.96
C ASP A 522 -26.07 -11.49 -38.86
N ALA A 523 -26.64 -11.75 -37.69
CA ALA A 523 -26.60 -10.84 -36.53
C ALA A 523 -25.25 -10.90 -35.78
N ASP A 524 -24.41 -11.90 -36.06
CA ASP A 524 -23.12 -12.15 -35.41
C ASP A 524 -22.02 -12.30 -36.47
N LEU A 525 -20.92 -11.53 -36.36
CA LEU A 525 -19.80 -11.56 -37.30
C LEU A 525 -18.55 -12.16 -36.63
N THR A 526 -17.98 -13.21 -37.23
CA THR A 526 -16.81 -13.94 -36.69
C THR A 526 -15.69 -14.07 -37.72
N LYS A 527 -14.43 -13.93 -37.28
CA LYS A 527 -13.22 -14.12 -38.07
C LYS A 527 -12.12 -14.85 -37.31
N ASP A 528 -11.52 -15.84 -37.95
CA ASP A 528 -10.33 -16.48 -37.39
C ASP A 528 -9.16 -15.48 -37.41
N PHE A 529 -8.25 -15.57 -36.44
CA PHE A 529 -7.15 -14.62 -36.31
C PHE A 529 -6.28 -14.53 -37.57
N ASP A 530 -6.07 -15.68 -38.22
CA ASP A 530 -5.32 -15.82 -39.48
C ASP A 530 -6.01 -15.16 -40.69
N GLU A 531 -7.30 -14.83 -40.59
CA GLU A 531 -8.03 -14.06 -41.60
C GLU A 531 -7.90 -12.53 -41.41
N THR A 532 -7.20 -12.08 -40.37
CA THR A 532 -7.10 -10.66 -40.00
C THR A 532 -5.65 -10.15 -40.06
N GLY A 533 -5.48 -8.83 -40.04
CA GLY A 533 -4.17 -8.18 -39.89
C GLY A 533 -3.75 -7.96 -38.43
N GLY A 534 -4.47 -8.52 -37.45
CA GLY A 534 -4.16 -8.43 -36.03
C GLY A 534 -4.65 -7.17 -35.30
N TRP A 535 -5.50 -6.37 -35.94
CA TRP A 535 -6.12 -5.19 -35.29
C TRP A 535 -7.47 -4.80 -35.91
N MET A 536 -8.27 -4.06 -35.14
CA MET A 536 -9.53 -3.45 -35.58
C MET A 536 -9.58 -1.97 -35.15
N GLY A 537 -9.91 -1.09 -36.10
CA GLY A 537 -10.06 0.35 -35.87
C GLY A 537 -11.50 0.79 -35.75
N PHE A 538 -11.74 1.91 -35.08
CA PHE A 538 -13.05 2.47 -34.77
C PHE A 538 -13.03 3.98 -35.03
N SER A 539 -14.07 4.52 -35.67
CA SER A 539 -14.20 5.94 -36.01
C SER A 539 -15.67 6.37 -36.11
N ASP A 540 -15.97 7.65 -35.95
CA ASP A 540 -17.32 8.24 -36.20
C ASP A 540 -17.53 8.61 -37.68
N SER A 541 -16.80 7.96 -38.58
CA SER A 541 -16.89 8.22 -40.02
C SER A 541 -16.77 6.93 -40.82
N ALA A 542 -17.66 6.76 -41.80
CA ALA A 542 -17.69 5.57 -42.65
C ALA A 542 -16.44 5.40 -43.53
N ASP A 543 -15.72 6.49 -43.83
CA ASP A 543 -14.44 6.45 -44.55
C ASP A 543 -13.22 6.44 -43.62
N GLY A 544 -13.43 6.52 -42.30
CA GLY A 544 -12.39 6.45 -41.28
C GLY A 544 -11.49 7.69 -41.26
N SER A 545 -12.01 8.85 -41.66
CA SER A 545 -11.29 10.13 -41.78
C SER A 545 -11.38 11.05 -40.55
N THR A 546 -12.04 10.60 -39.49
CA THR A 546 -12.12 11.29 -38.20
C THR A 546 -11.36 10.53 -37.12
N ALA A 547 -11.11 11.19 -35.98
CA ALA A 547 -10.38 10.65 -34.84
C ALA A 547 -10.75 9.18 -34.56
N ALA A 548 -9.73 8.36 -34.37
CA ALA A 548 -9.89 6.91 -34.34
C ALA A 548 -9.19 6.30 -33.13
N ILE A 549 -9.77 5.18 -32.67
CA ILE A 549 -9.17 4.27 -31.70
C ILE A 549 -9.02 2.92 -32.39
N ALA A 550 -7.93 2.19 -32.18
CA ALA A 550 -7.83 0.79 -32.58
C ALA A 550 -7.51 -0.11 -31.39
N LEU A 551 -8.10 -1.31 -31.44
CA LEU A 551 -7.72 -2.46 -30.62
C LEU A 551 -6.75 -3.32 -31.42
N VAL A 552 -5.52 -3.49 -30.90
CA VAL A 552 -4.49 -4.36 -31.48
C VAL A 552 -4.39 -5.62 -30.63
N TYR A 553 -4.77 -6.75 -31.21
CA TYR A 553 -4.76 -8.07 -30.54
C TYR A 553 -3.72 -9.03 -31.12
N GLY A 554 -3.05 -8.62 -32.20
CA GLY A 554 -1.98 -9.35 -32.88
C GLY A 554 -2.45 -10.60 -33.62
N SER A 555 -1.51 -11.41 -34.10
CA SER A 555 -1.79 -12.66 -34.80
C SER A 555 -2.11 -13.79 -33.82
N ASP A 556 -2.53 -14.94 -34.35
CA ASP A 556 -2.47 -16.17 -33.56
C ASP A 556 -1.01 -16.54 -33.34
N SER A 557 -0.50 -16.39 -32.12
CA SER A 557 0.92 -16.55 -31.82
C SER A 557 1.13 -17.68 -30.81
N SER A 558 2.33 -18.24 -30.85
CA SER A 558 2.84 -19.16 -29.84
C SER A 558 2.91 -18.51 -28.46
N PRO A 559 2.92 -19.33 -27.38
CA PRO A 559 2.87 -20.81 -27.41
C PRO A 559 1.45 -21.36 -27.53
N LEU A 560 1.33 -22.48 -28.25
CA LEU A 560 0.20 -23.40 -28.17
C LEU A 560 0.72 -24.68 -27.52
N LEU A 561 -0.06 -25.34 -26.65
CA LEU A 561 0.36 -26.63 -26.10
C LEU A 561 0.42 -27.71 -27.21
N GLU A 562 1.18 -28.78 -26.97
CA GLU A 562 1.23 -29.93 -27.87
C GLU A 562 -0.19 -30.45 -28.13
N GLU A 563 -0.56 -30.60 -29.41
CA GLU A 563 -1.90 -30.98 -29.89
C GLU A 563 -3.01 -29.90 -29.86
N GLN A 564 -2.70 -28.63 -29.52
CA GLN A 564 -3.68 -27.53 -29.59
C GLN A 564 -3.75 -26.87 -30.99
N PRO A 565 -4.94 -26.73 -31.60
CA PRO A 565 -5.10 -26.05 -32.90
C PRO A 565 -5.21 -24.52 -32.75
N SER A 566 -4.73 -23.78 -33.75
CA SER A 566 -4.75 -22.30 -33.87
C SER A 566 -6.13 -21.73 -34.27
N GLU A 567 -7.20 -22.29 -33.71
CA GLU A 567 -8.56 -21.87 -34.03
C GLU A 567 -9.04 -20.69 -33.16
N SER A 568 -8.12 -19.79 -32.76
CA SER A 568 -8.47 -18.54 -32.08
C SER A 568 -9.22 -17.63 -33.06
N TYR A 569 -10.27 -16.97 -32.58
CA TYR A 569 -11.15 -16.17 -33.41
C TYR A 569 -11.57 -14.89 -32.70
N MET A 570 -11.80 -13.85 -33.48
CA MET A 570 -12.47 -12.65 -33.01
C MET A 570 -13.92 -12.68 -33.48
N TRP A 571 -14.81 -12.11 -32.69
CA TRP A 571 -16.18 -11.88 -33.12
C TRP A 571 -16.68 -10.55 -32.60
N TRP A 572 -17.68 -10.00 -33.29
CA TRP A 572 -18.33 -8.77 -32.90
C TRP A 572 -19.78 -8.75 -33.34
N LYS A 573 -20.57 -7.96 -32.61
CA LYS A 573 -22.00 -7.82 -32.84
C LYS A 573 -22.45 -6.37 -32.66
N LEU A 574 -23.29 -5.93 -33.57
CA LEU A 574 -24.11 -4.75 -33.38
C LEU A 574 -25.26 -5.14 -32.45
N THR A 575 -25.29 -4.59 -31.25
CA THR A 575 -26.47 -4.77 -30.41
C THR A 575 -27.55 -3.84 -30.95
N ASP A 576 -28.61 -4.40 -31.54
CA ASP A 576 -29.85 -3.66 -31.71
C ASP A 576 -30.26 -3.18 -30.32
N ALA A 577 -30.41 -1.86 -30.15
CA ALA A 577 -31.19 -1.33 -29.04
C ALA A 577 -32.60 -1.92 -29.22
N SER A 578 -32.85 -3.06 -28.58
CA SER A 578 -34.15 -3.71 -28.59
C SER A 578 -35.16 -2.65 -28.20
N PRO A 579 -36.21 -2.38 -28.99
CA PRO A 579 -37.29 -1.48 -28.59
C PRO A 579 -38.03 -1.95 -27.32
N GLU A 580 -37.69 -3.14 -26.81
CA GLU A 580 -38.24 -3.77 -25.61
C GLU A 580 -37.43 -3.47 -24.34
N ASP A 581 -36.22 -2.90 -24.45
CA ASP A 581 -35.47 -2.43 -23.30
C ASP A 581 -35.89 -0.97 -23.06
N ASP A 582 -36.51 -0.67 -21.93
CA ASP A 582 -36.84 0.71 -21.48
C ASP A 582 -35.56 1.55 -21.21
N ASP A 583 -34.56 1.53 -22.11
CA ASP A 583 -33.26 2.18 -22.04
C ASP A 583 -33.43 3.69 -21.94
N PRO A 584 -33.14 4.31 -20.77
CA PRO A 584 -33.30 5.73 -20.60
C PRO A 584 -32.41 6.47 -21.60
N ALA A 585 -33.05 7.07 -22.60
CA ALA A 585 -32.45 7.86 -23.68
C ALA A 585 -31.57 7.09 -24.70
N GLY A 586 -31.71 5.75 -24.82
CA GLY A 586 -30.89 4.96 -25.75
C GLY A 586 -29.41 4.93 -25.35
N SER A 587 -29.17 4.93 -24.04
CA SER A 587 -27.88 5.17 -23.42
C SER A 587 -26.90 4.02 -23.63
N ARG A 588 -27.36 2.76 -23.74
CA ARG A 588 -26.50 1.56 -23.88
C ARG A 588 -25.79 1.45 -25.24
N ASN A 589 -26.25 2.18 -26.26
CA ASN A 589 -25.82 2.12 -27.67
C ASN A 589 -24.35 1.71 -27.93
N TYR A 590 -24.08 0.41 -28.16
CA TYR A 590 -22.71 -0.10 -28.30
C TYR A 590 -22.56 -1.22 -29.32
N ALA A 591 -21.31 -1.53 -29.65
CA ALA A 591 -20.95 -2.73 -30.35
C ALA A 591 -20.02 -3.56 -29.45
N VAL A 592 -20.34 -4.85 -29.32
CA VAL A 592 -19.54 -5.80 -28.52
C VAL A 592 -18.50 -6.46 -29.40
N PHE A 593 -17.32 -6.67 -28.85
CA PHE A 593 -16.14 -7.24 -29.48
C PHE A 593 -15.47 -8.21 -28.50
N ALA A 594 -15.03 -9.36 -29.00
CA ALA A 594 -14.21 -10.26 -28.22
C ALA A 594 -13.15 -10.92 -29.09
N THR A 595 -11.95 -11.03 -28.52
CA THR A 595 -10.81 -11.76 -29.08
C THR A 595 -10.62 -13.04 -28.26
N VAL A 596 -11.15 -14.14 -28.78
CA VAL A 596 -11.20 -15.43 -28.09
C VAL A 596 -9.96 -16.26 -28.44
N ARG A 597 -9.10 -16.48 -27.45
CA ARG A 597 -7.92 -17.35 -27.55
C ARG A 597 -8.27 -18.73 -27.04
N LYS A 598 -7.99 -19.76 -27.84
CA LYS A 598 -8.07 -21.16 -27.42
C LYS A 598 -6.73 -21.59 -26.83
N TYR A 599 -6.62 -21.52 -25.51
CA TYR A 599 -5.40 -21.90 -24.78
C TYR A 599 -5.79 -22.63 -23.51
N ASN A 600 -5.11 -23.74 -23.20
CA ASN A 600 -5.44 -24.53 -22.02
C ASN A 600 -4.56 -24.13 -20.84
N ILE A 601 -5.20 -23.83 -19.72
CA ILE A 601 -4.55 -23.44 -18.47
C ILE A 601 -4.90 -24.51 -17.41
N PRO A 602 -4.04 -25.52 -17.22
CA PRO A 602 -4.24 -26.52 -16.18
C PRO A 602 -4.05 -25.92 -14.78
N GLN A 603 -4.43 -26.68 -13.74
CA GLN A 603 -4.22 -26.31 -12.35
C GLN A 603 -2.75 -25.92 -12.06
N GLY A 604 -2.56 -24.85 -11.30
CA GLY A 604 -1.26 -24.31 -10.91
C GLY A 604 -0.48 -23.67 -12.06
N ASN A 605 -1.13 -23.31 -13.17
CA ASN A 605 -0.49 -22.69 -14.32
C ASN A 605 -1.23 -21.42 -14.73
N GLY A 606 -0.57 -20.60 -15.55
CA GLY A 606 -1.17 -19.38 -16.08
C GLY A 606 -0.65 -18.97 -17.44
N VAL A 607 -1.30 -17.98 -18.02
CA VAL A 607 -0.89 -17.34 -19.28
C VAL A 607 -1.21 -15.86 -19.22
N TRP A 608 -0.28 -15.03 -19.71
CA TRP A 608 -0.50 -13.63 -20.02
C TRP A 608 -0.94 -13.49 -21.46
N GLY A 609 -1.90 -12.62 -21.71
CA GLY A 609 -2.17 -12.10 -23.03
C GLY A 609 -1.99 -10.58 -23.08
N ARG A 610 -1.51 -10.07 -24.21
CA ARG A 610 -1.22 -8.64 -24.38
C ARG A 610 -2.00 -8.06 -25.56
N TYR A 611 -2.59 -6.88 -25.34
CA TYR A 611 -3.26 -6.09 -26.38
C TYR A 611 -3.01 -4.60 -26.18
N TYR A 612 -3.32 -3.80 -27.18
CA TYR A 612 -3.07 -2.36 -27.16
C TYR A 612 -4.29 -1.55 -27.61
N PHE A 613 -4.46 -0.37 -27.02
CA PHE A 613 -5.28 0.69 -27.59
C PHE A 613 -4.39 1.74 -28.24
N VAL A 614 -4.72 2.10 -29.48
CA VAL A 614 -3.98 3.08 -30.27
C VAL A 614 -4.91 4.20 -30.70
N MET A 615 -4.61 5.42 -30.30
CA MET A 615 -5.38 6.60 -30.69
C MET A 615 -4.64 7.40 -31.75
N GLY A 616 -5.40 8.00 -32.67
CA GLY A 616 -4.86 8.75 -33.80
C GLY A 616 -5.87 9.69 -34.45
N ASP A 617 -5.38 10.47 -35.40
CA ASP A 617 -6.15 11.49 -36.11
C ASP A 617 -7.24 10.89 -37.00
N ASP A 618 -6.98 9.70 -37.55
CA ASP A 618 -7.87 8.93 -38.41
C ASP A 618 -7.42 7.45 -38.47
N VAL A 619 -8.17 6.59 -39.17
CA VAL A 619 -7.85 5.15 -39.25
C VAL A 619 -6.55 4.89 -40.00
N ALA A 620 -6.15 5.76 -40.93
CA ALA A 620 -4.89 5.64 -41.65
C ALA A 620 -3.69 5.98 -40.76
N ASP A 621 -3.78 7.04 -39.95
CA ASP A 621 -2.79 7.40 -38.94
C ASP A 621 -2.63 6.27 -37.92
N VAL A 622 -3.73 5.72 -37.40
CA VAL A 622 -3.67 4.58 -36.47
C VAL A 622 -2.96 3.37 -37.09
N ALA A 623 -3.26 3.03 -38.36
CA ALA A 623 -2.58 1.94 -39.06
C ALA A 623 -1.06 2.18 -39.23
N GLU A 624 -0.65 3.40 -39.61
CA GLU A 624 0.77 3.78 -39.74
C GLU A 624 1.49 3.68 -38.40
N ARG A 625 0.83 4.10 -37.31
CA ARG A 625 1.39 4.05 -35.95
C ARG A 625 1.56 2.62 -35.45
N ILE A 626 0.60 1.74 -35.72
CA ILE A 626 0.69 0.30 -35.40
C ILE A 626 1.94 -0.31 -36.04
N GLU A 627 2.17 -0.03 -37.33
CA GLU A 627 3.36 -0.50 -38.04
C GLU A 627 4.65 0.14 -37.49
N ALA A 628 4.67 1.47 -37.33
CA ALA A 628 5.84 2.22 -36.89
C ALA A 628 6.29 1.86 -35.47
N ARG A 629 5.35 1.53 -34.58
CA ARG A 629 5.62 1.09 -33.20
C ARG A 629 5.82 -0.42 -33.08
N GLY A 630 5.66 -1.18 -34.17
CA GLY A 630 5.87 -2.63 -34.19
C GLY A 630 4.88 -3.41 -33.33
N LEU A 631 3.63 -2.94 -33.18
CA LEU A 631 2.66 -3.52 -32.24
C LEU A 631 2.16 -4.92 -32.62
N LEU A 632 2.42 -5.33 -33.87
CA LEU A 632 2.11 -6.67 -34.38
C LEU A 632 3.31 -7.63 -34.25
N GLN A 633 4.42 -7.20 -33.64
CA GLN A 633 5.63 -7.99 -33.46
C GLN A 633 5.72 -8.52 -32.02
N GLY A 634 6.11 -9.78 -31.86
CA GLY A 634 6.29 -10.43 -30.56
C GLY A 634 5.14 -11.38 -30.18
N ASP A 635 5.33 -12.09 -29.07
CA ASP A 635 4.35 -13.06 -28.59
C ASP A 635 3.20 -12.33 -27.90
N THR A 636 1.99 -12.63 -28.34
CA THR A 636 0.74 -12.10 -27.73
C THR A 636 0.25 -12.93 -26.57
N LEU A 637 0.78 -14.16 -26.41
CA LEU A 637 0.56 -15.05 -25.28
C LEU A 637 1.91 -15.43 -24.66
N ILE A 638 2.02 -15.36 -23.33
CA ILE A 638 3.26 -15.63 -22.59
C ILE A 638 2.91 -16.52 -21.38
N PRO A 639 3.42 -17.76 -21.26
CA PRO A 639 3.15 -18.62 -20.11
C PRO A 639 3.64 -18.01 -18.80
N PHE A 640 3.00 -18.40 -17.70
CA PHE A 640 3.50 -18.17 -16.35
C PHE A 640 4.63 -19.16 -16.04
N ASP A 641 5.80 -18.98 -16.67
CA ASP A 641 6.98 -19.83 -16.47
C ASP A 641 7.81 -19.36 -15.26
N TYR A 642 7.13 -19.16 -14.12
CA TYR A 642 7.75 -18.70 -12.89
C TYR A 642 8.13 -19.89 -12.00
N THR A 643 9.40 -19.94 -11.64
CA THR A 643 10.02 -20.95 -10.79
C THR A 643 10.25 -20.41 -9.39
N GLU A 644 10.56 -21.30 -8.43
CA GLU A 644 10.77 -20.92 -7.02
C GLU A 644 11.88 -19.87 -6.83
N ASP A 645 12.89 -19.83 -7.72
CA ASP A 645 13.99 -18.85 -7.70
C ASP A 645 13.62 -17.49 -8.32
N SER A 646 12.56 -17.44 -9.12
CA SER A 646 12.07 -16.21 -9.76
C SER A 646 11.08 -15.43 -8.89
N SER A 647 10.41 -16.11 -7.94
CA SER A 647 9.49 -15.46 -7.01
C SER A 647 10.19 -15.06 -5.71
N PRO A 648 10.10 -13.79 -5.28
CA PRO A 648 10.51 -13.38 -3.93
C PRO A 648 9.81 -14.20 -2.85
N LEU A 649 10.44 -14.35 -1.68
CA LEU A 649 9.82 -14.91 -0.48
C LEU A 649 9.35 -13.80 0.44
N VAL A 650 8.17 -13.99 1.01
CA VAL A 650 7.60 -13.12 2.05
C VAL A 650 7.51 -13.93 3.34
N GLY A 651 8.18 -13.44 4.38
CA GLY A 651 8.14 -14.04 5.72
C GLY A 651 6.92 -13.60 6.50
N TYR A 652 6.33 -14.53 7.26
CA TYR A 652 5.16 -14.28 8.09
C TYR A 652 5.31 -14.80 9.51
N SER A 653 4.70 -14.07 10.43
CA SER A 653 4.40 -14.52 11.78
C SER A 653 2.90 -14.46 12.02
N PHE A 654 2.41 -15.33 12.90
CA PHE A 654 1.01 -15.34 13.30
C PHE A 654 0.87 -15.30 14.82
N SER A 655 -0.24 -14.75 15.28
CA SER A 655 -0.59 -14.67 16.70
C SER A 655 -2.10 -14.87 16.91
N GLY A 656 -2.50 -15.07 18.15
CA GLY A 656 -3.90 -15.23 18.53
C GLY A 656 -4.55 -16.52 18.01
N SER A 657 -5.88 -16.58 18.13
CA SER A 657 -6.73 -17.68 17.65
C SER A 657 -8.19 -17.21 17.57
N GLY A 658 -9.03 -17.85 16.74
CA GLY A 658 -10.42 -17.43 16.55
C GLY A 658 -10.51 -16.03 15.95
N GLU A 659 -11.28 -15.13 16.56
CA GLU A 659 -11.42 -13.72 16.17
C GLU A 659 -10.15 -12.87 16.40
N ASP A 660 -9.32 -13.28 17.37
CA ASP A 660 -8.05 -12.61 17.70
C ASP A 660 -6.89 -13.02 16.78
N PHE A 661 -7.11 -13.98 15.87
CA PHE A 661 -6.05 -14.47 14.99
C PHE A 661 -5.53 -13.35 14.08
N ARG A 662 -4.21 -13.20 13.97
CA ARG A 662 -3.55 -12.23 13.09
C ARG A 662 -2.37 -12.88 12.39
N VAL A 663 -2.19 -12.52 11.12
CA VAL A 663 -1.03 -12.90 10.31
C VAL A 663 -0.42 -11.63 9.77
N GLU A 664 0.88 -11.47 9.99
CA GLU A 664 1.60 -10.25 9.69
C GLU A 664 2.92 -10.59 8.99
N VAL A 665 3.33 -9.72 8.08
CA VAL A 665 4.63 -9.82 7.44
C VAL A 665 5.70 -9.64 8.52
N ALA A 666 6.65 -10.57 8.57
CA ALA A 666 7.74 -10.57 9.53
C ALA A 666 9.08 -10.59 8.79
N THR A 667 9.89 -9.55 9.03
CA THR A 667 11.25 -9.43 8.51
C THR A 667 12.28 -10.08 9.42
N GLU A 668 12.01 -10.11 10.73
CA GLU A 668 12.87 -10.74 11.74
C GLU A 668 12.26 -12.05 12.23
N SER A 669 12.98 -13.16 12.08
CA SER A 669 12.56 -14.51 12.54
C SER A 669 11.14 -14.93 12.14
N PRO A 670 10.76 -14.87 10.85
CA PRO A 670 9.45 -15.31 10.39
C PRO A 670 9.23 -16.81 10.69
N GLN A 671 7.98 -17.15 11.00
CA GLN A 671 7.56 -18.51 11.32
C GLN A 671 7.35 -19.37 10.06
N PHE A 672 7.05 -18.76 8.92
CA PHE A 672 7.00 -19.41 7.60
C PHE A 672 7.17 -18.41 6.47
N TYR A 673 7.47 -18.92 5.27
CA TYR A 673 7.59 -18.11 4.06
C TYR A 673 6.64 -18.56 2.96
N LEU A 674 6.00 -17.61 2.30
CA LEU A 674 5.25 -17.81 1.06
C LEU A 674 6.00 -17.20 -0.12
N TYR A 675 5.77 -17.73 -1.31
CA TYR A 675 6.20 -17.10 -2.54
C TYR A 675 5.31 -15.89 -2.82
N ALA A 676 5.90 -14.71 -3.02
CA ALA A 676 5.14 -13.50 -3.34
C ALA A 676 4.35 -13.66 -4.64
N GLN A 677 4.91 -14.36 -5.63
CA GLN A 677 4.33 -14.50 -6.96
C GLN A 677 3.94 -15.96 -7.23
N PRO A 678 2.99 -16.21 -8.14
CA PRO A 678 2.71 -17.54 -8.63
C PRO A 678 4.00 -18.29 -9.00
N VAL A 679 4.14 -19.50 -8.46
CA VAL A 679 5.14 -20.47 -8.88
C VAL A 679 4.40 -21.60 -9.57
N ALA A 680 4.96 -22.19 -10.61
CA ALA A 680 4.36 -23.33 -11.31
C ALA A 680 3.93 -24.44 -10.32
N GLY A 681 2.65 -24.83 -10.36
CA GLY A 681 2.05 -25.79 -9.43
C GLY A 681 1.66 -25.23 -8.05
N GLY A 682 1.81 -23.92 -7.84
CA GLY A 682 1.56 -23.23 -6.58
C GLY A 682 0.09 -22.86 -6.34
N PHE A 683 -0.25 -22.75 -5.07
CA PHE A 683 -1.59 -22.46 -4.56
C PHE A 683 -1.58 -21.11 -3.86
N PRO A 684 -2.46 -20.17 -4.21
CA PRO A 684 -2.56 -18.93 -3.46
C PRO A 684 -2.98 -19.24 -2.02
N ILE A 685 -2.49 -18.47 -1.06
CA ILE A 685 -2.93 -18.50 0.34
C ILE A 685 -3.64 -17.18 0.61
N PHE A 686 -4.94 -17.26 0.84
CA PHE A 686 -5.76 -16.14 1.23
C PHE A 686 -5.92 -16.06 2.74
N GLU A 687 -6.01 -14.84 3.25
CA GLU A 687 -6.65 -14.57 4.53
C GLU A 687 -8.06 -14.06 4.27
N ILE A 688 -9.05 -14.72 4.88
CA ILE A 688 -10.47 -14.36 4.81
C ILE A 688 -10.90 -13.84 6.17
N ILE A 689 -11.56 -12.70 6.17
CA ILE A 689 -12.18 -12.08 7.33
C ILE A 689 -13.70 -12.17 7.12
N GLU A 690 -14.40 -12.85 8.03
CA GLU A 690 -15.85 -12.92 8.00
C GLU A 690 -16.49 -11.78 8.82
N ASN A 691 -17.78 -11.51 8.58
CA ASN A 691 -18.54 -10.45 9.24
C ASN A 691 -18.77 -10.68 10.74
N ASP A 692 -18.45 -11.86 11.26
CA ASP A 692 -18.44 -12.17 12.69
C ASP A 692 -17.04 -12.06 13.33
N TYR A 693 -16.09 -11.44 12.63
CA TYR A 693 -14.68 -11.26 13.02
C TYR A 693 -13.81 -12.52 12.96
N SER A 694 -14.37 -13.67 12.57
CA SER A 694 -13.57 -14.88 12.37
C SER A 694 -12.60 -14.72 11.21
N ARG A 695 -11.38 -15.24 11.38
CA ARG A 695 -10.30 -15.12 10.39
C ARG A 695 -9.75 -16.47 10.00
N TYR A 696 -9.53 -16.66 8.71
CA TYR A 696 -9.08 -17.94 8.19
C TYR A 696 -7.97 -17.78 7.15
N LEU A 697 -6.91 -18.58 7.27
CA LEU A 697 -5.97 -18.84 6.19
C LEU A 697 -6.43 -20.05 5.38
N THR A 698 -6.51 -19.91 4.06
CA THR A 698 -6.89 -21.01 3.18
C THR A 698 -6.42 -20.78 1.75
N TRP A 699 -6.24 -21.85 0.98
CA TRP A 699 -6.07 -21.72 -0.47
C TRP A 699 -7.41 -21.72 -1.23
N ASP A 700 -8.44 -22.30 -0.62
CA ASP A 700 -9.78 -22.40 -1.18
C ASP A 700 -10.65 -21.34 -0.50
N PRO A 701 -10.98 -20.24 -1.18
CA PRO A 701 -11.78 -19.17 -0.60
C PRO A 701 -13.21 -19.57 -0.25
N TYR A 702 -13.67 -20.77 -0.63
CA TYR A 702 -14.97 -21.32 -0.25
C TYR A 702 -14.90 -22.26 0.98
N ALA A 703 -13.71 -22.50 1.53
CA ALA A 703 -13.48 -23.51 2.57
C ALA A 703 -14.20 -23.24 3.91
N THR A 704 -14.53 -21.99 4.21
CA THR A 704 -15.25 -21.61 5.44
C THR A 704 -16.73 -22.02 5.41
N GLY A 705 -17.21 -22.55 4.27
CA GLY A 705 -18.63 -22.78 4.03
C GLY A 705 -19.36 -21.52 3.55
N VAL A 706 -18.62 -20.44 3.31
CA VAL A 706 -19.10 -19.30 2.52
C VAL A 706 -19.15 -19.72 1.05
N VAL A 707 -20.35 -20.12 0.62
CA VAL A 707 -20.62 -20.47 -0.77
C VAL A 707 -20.91 -19.22 -1.61
N LYS A 708 -21.41 -18.16 -0.96
CA LYS A 708 -21.77 -16.89 -1.60
C LYS A 708 -20.85 -15.79 -1.10
N THR A 709 -19.94 -15.37 -1.95
CA THR A 709 -18.93 -14.35 -1.60
C THR A 709 -19.52 -12.94 -1.53
N TYR A 710 -20.75 -12.77 -2.02
CA TYR A 710 -21.51 -11.53 -2.07
C TYR A 710 -22.69 -11.45 -1.08
N ASP A 711 -22.91 -12.45 -0.22
CA ASP A 711 -24.04 -12.48 0.71
C ASP A 711 -23.82 -11.66 2.00
N GLY A 712 -22.74 -10.89 2.05
CA GLY A 712 -22.34 -10.15 3.24
C GLY A 712 -21.91 -11.06 4.38
N ARG A 713 -21.28 -12.22 4.10
CA ARG A 713 -20.51 -12.97 5.12
C ARG A 713 -19.04 -12.66 5.11
N ILE A 714 -18.45 -12.31 3.97
CA ILE A 714 -17.04 -11.90 3.89
C ILE A 714 -16.96 -10.39 4.11
N ALA A 715 -16.21 -10.00 5.14
CA ALA A 715 -15.84 -8.63 5.42
C ALA A 715 -14.63 -8.18 4.59
N GLY A 716 -13.71 -9.11 4.30
CA GLY A 716 -12.51 -8.83 3.53
C GLY A 716 -11.74 -10.09 3.16
N ILE A 717 -10.95 -10.00 2.09
CA ILE A 717 -10.06 -11.06 1.62
C ILE A 717 -8.73 -10.46 1.20
N ARG A 718 -7.62 -11.12 1.54
CA ARG A 718 -6.25 -10.69 1.21
C ARG A 718 -5.47 -11.87 0.64
N LEU A 719 -4.66 -11.64 -0.39
CA LEU A 719 -3.70 -12.64 -0.87
C LEU A 719 -2.38 -12.44 -0.12
N LEU A 720 -1.88 -13.49 0.52
CA LEU A 720 -0.60 -13.46 1.22
C LEU A 720 0.54 -13.91 0.28
N GLY A 721 0.30 -14.91 -0.56
CA GLY A 721 1.30 -15.41 -1.49
C GLY A 721 0.95 -16.82 -1.93
N PHE A 722 1.94 -17.61 -2.29
CA PHE A 722 1.77 -18.94 -2.86
C PHE A 722 2.54 -19.99 -2.07
N ALA A 723 1.90 -21.13 -1.85
CA ALA A 723 2.48 -22.34 -1.26
C ALA A 723 2.49 -23.46 -2.30
N LEU A 724 3.37 -24.45 -2.17
CA LEU A 724 3.45 -25.57 -3.10
C LEU A 724 2.72 -26.80 -2.57
N ARG A 725 2.34 -27.71 -3.47
CA ARG A 725 1.96 -29.07 -3.08
C ARG A 725 3.20 -29.95 -2.97
N THR A 726 3.15 -30.96 -2.11
CA THR A 726 4.23 -31.95 -1.93
C THR A 726 4.70 -32.62 -3.23
N GLU A 727 3.81 -32.76 -4.22
CA GLU A 727 4.10 -33.36 -5.53
C GLU A 727 4.49 -32.35 -6.62
N ALA A 728 4.33 -31.05 -6.35
CA ALA A 728 4.67 -29.94 -7.24
C ALA A 728 5.96 -29.21 -6.82
N ILE A 729 6.69 -29.74 -5.83
CA ILE A 729 8.02 -29.24 -5.44
C ILE A 729 8.90 -29.19 -6.68
N ASN A 730 9.51 -28.03 -6.96
CA ASN A 730 10.19 -27.75 -8.20
C ASN A 730 11.52 -28.51 -8.17
N VAL A 731 11.52 -29.73 -8.71
CA VAL A 731 12.66 -30.66 -8.72
C VAL A 731 13.72 -30.16 -9.72
N GLY A 732 14.33 -29.01 -9.42
CA GLY A 732 15.37 -28.35 -10.19
C GLY A 732 16.78 -28.67 -9.68
N GLU A 733 17.75 -27.80 -10.04
CA GLU A 733 19.15 -27.92 -9.59
C GLU A 733 19.33 -27.64 -8.08
N PHE A 734 18.37 -26.98 -7.45
CA PHE A 734 18.41 -26.60 -6.03
C PHE A 734 17.41 -27.42 -5.23
N THR A 735 17.82 -27.83 -4.02
CA THR A 735 16.95 -28.47 -3.03
C THR A 735 16.68 -27.44 -1.95
N TYR A 736 15.41 -27.14 -1.71
CA TYR A 736 15.00 -26.26 -0.63
C TYR A 736 14.41 -27.08 0.52
N ASP A 737 14.47 -26.52 1.72
CA ASP A 737 13.75 -27.06 2.88
C ASP A 737 12.33 -26.51 2.93
N TYR A 738 11.40 -27.39 3.28
CA TYR A 738 9.98 -27.10 3.34
C TYR A 738 9.41 -27.60 4.65
N ASP A 739 8.48 -26.81 5.19
CA ASP A 739 7.62 -27.21 6.30
C ASP A 739 6.19 -27.46 5.81
N ASP A 740 5.52 -28.43 6.42
CA ASP A 740 4.09 -28.62 6.24
C ASP A 740 3.35 -27.45 6.90
N LEU A 741 2.59 -26.69 6.11
CA LEU A 741 1.92 -25.48 6.57
C LEU A 741 0.93 -25.77 7.72
N ALA A 742 0.26 -26.93 7.71
CA ALA A 742 -0.63 -27.32 8.79
C ALA A 742 0.15 -27.57 10.10
N THR A 743 1.39 -28.04 9.98
CA THR A 743 2.29 -28.24 11.14
C THR A 743 2.78 -26.91 11.69
N VAL A 744 3.18 -25.97 10.82
CA VAL A 744 3.56 -24.61 11.23
C VAL A 744 2.41 -23.92 11.97
N LEU A 745 1.19 -23.97 11.41
CA LEU A 745 0.01 -23.32 11.94
C LEU A 745 -0.70 -24.13 13.04
N ALA A 746 -0.06 -25.16 13.60
CA ALA A 746 -0.64 -25.97 14.67
C ALA A 746 -1.03 -25.13 15.91
N GLY A 747 -0.33 -24.02 16.16
CA GLY A 747 -0.64 -23.04 17.22
C GLY A 747 -1.95 -22.27 17.02
N ALA A 748 -2.47 -22.23 15.78
CA ALA A 748 -3.71 -21.56 15.39
C ALA A 748 -4.73 -22.57 14.85
N THR A 749 -4.87 -23.70 15.56
CA THR A 749 -5.79 -24.77 15.17
C THR A 749 -7.22 -24.23 15.06
N GLY A 750 -7.79 -24.27 13.86
CA GLY A 750 -9.15 -23.76 13.57
C GLY A 750 -9.17 -22.49 12.70
N ASN A 751 -8.06 -21.74 12.62
CA ASN A 751 -7.91 -20.61 11.72
C ASN A 751 -7.21 -20.98 10.40
N TYR A 752 -6.59 -22.15 10.28
CA TYR A 752 -6.11 -22.66 8.98
C TYR A 752 -7.05 -23.72 8.42
N LEU A 753 -7.53 -23.52 7.19
CA LEU A 753 -8.41 -24.42 6.47
C LEU A 753 -7.70 -24.97 5.23
N PRO A 754 -7.12 -26.19 5.30
CA PRO A 754 -6.34 -26.77 4.20
C PRO A 754 -7.19 -27.25 3.02
N ALA A 755 -8.52 -27.29 3.15
CA ALA A 755 -9.48 -27.70 2.12
C ALA A 755 -9.10 -28.98 1.34
N GLY A 756 -8.54 -29.97 2.04
CA GLY A 756 -8.17 -31.28 1.46
C GLY A 756 -6.77 -31.35 0.86
N GLU A 757 -6.01 -30.27 0.85
CA GLU A 757 -4.65 -30.21 0.33
C GLU A 757 -3.60 -30.29 1.43
N THR A 758 -2.44 -30.88 1.10
CA THR A 758 -1.23 -30.76 1.92
C THR A 758 -0.32 -29.75 1.24
N LEU A 759 -0.20 -28.57 1.85
CA LEU A 759 0.59 -27.47 1.33
C LEU A 759 1.91 -27.34 2.10
N LEU A 760 2.95 -27.05 1.34
CA LEU A 760 4.31 -26.85 1.78
C LEU A 760 4.66 -25.38 1.64
N VAL A 761 5.21 -24.83 2.71
CA VAL A 761 5.81 -23.50 2.75
C VAL A 761 7.31 -23.63 2.85
N ARG A 762 8.02 -22.60 2.43
CA ARG A 762 9.47 -22.57 2.58
C ARG A 762 9.80 -22.50 4.07
N ALA A 763 10.66 -23.42 4.51
CA ALA A 763 11.02 -23.53 5.91
C ALA A 763 11.65 -22.23 6.40
N GLY A 764 11.32 -21.87 7.65
CA GLY A 764 11.79 -20.70 8.38
C GLY A 764 13.28 -20.76 8.71
N VAL A 765 14.14 -20.84 7.70
CA VAL A 765 15.58 -20.76 7.86
C VAL A 765 15.99 -19.57 7.02
N GLU A 766 16.54 -18.52 7.64
CA GLU A 766 17.49 -17.67 6.92
C GLU A 766 18.36 -18.62 6.11
N ALA A 767 18.46 -18.41 4.79
CA ALA A 767 19.40 -19.22 4.01
C ALA A 767 20.70 -19.21 4.81
N SER A 768 21.11 -20.37 5.34
CA SER A 768 22.23 -20.41 6.28
C SER A 768 23.39 -19.83 5.50
N MET A 769 23.81 -18.61 5.87
CA MET A 769 24.84 -17.92 5.12
C MET A 769 26.02 -18.87 5.04
N PRO A 770 26.52 -19.20 3.83
CA PRO A 770 27.68 -20.05 3.73
C PRO A 770 28.81 -19.37 4.52
N ASP A 771 29.58 -20.16 5.26
CA ASP A 771 30.68 -19.60 6.05
C ASP A 771 31.62 -18.82 5.10
N PRO A 772 31.87 -17.52 5.33
CA PRO A 772 32.82 -16.77 4.52
C PRO A 772 34.22 -17.36 4.66
N VAL A 773 34.99 -17.29 3.57
CA VAL A 773 36.40 -17.67 3.56
C VAL A 773 37.25 -16.65 4.29
N ALA A 774 36.92 -15.37 4.13
CA ALA A 774 37.54 -14.23 4.79
C ALA A 774 36.56 -13.07 4.87
N HIS A 775 36.65 -12.29 5.95
CA HIS A 775 35.88 -11.07 6.16
C HIS A 775 36.78 -9.97 6.71
N TRP A 776 37.08 -8.99 5.86
CA TRP A 776 37.76 -7.77 6.28
C TRP A 776 36.69 -6.72 6.59
N SER A 777 36.28 -6.62 7.86
CA SER A 777 35.29 -5.64 8.31
C SER A 777 35.80 -4.21 8.29
N LEU A 778 37.13 -4.01 8.24
CA LEU A 778 37.74 -2.68 8.20
C LEU A 778 37.43 -1.79 9.43
N ASP A 779 37.17 -2.45 10.57
CA ASP A 779 36.80 -1.85 11.86
C ASP A 779 37.97 -1.51 12.79
N ASP A 780 39.21 -1.83 12.42
CA ASP A 780 40.37 -1.81 13.32
C ASP A 780 40.70 -0.41 13.91
N ALA A 781 40.15 0.65 13.31
CA ALA A 781 40.23 2.06 13.69
C ALA A 781 41.64 2.68 13.75
N SER A 782 42.71 1.88 13.70
CA SER A 782 44.10 2.32 13.68
C SER A 782 45.07 1.20 13.28
N GLY A 783 46.27 1.57 12.84
CA GLY A 783 47.33 0.60 12.52
C GLY A 783 47.45 0.32 11.01
N LEU A 784 48.17 -0.77 10.67
CA LEU A 784 48.51 -1.18 9.30
C LEU A 784 47.95 -2.57 8.95
N VAL A 785 47.07 -3.11 9.79
CA VAL A 785 46.47 -4.43 9.64
C VAL A 785 44.97 -4.23 9.44
N ALA A 786 44.43 -4.81 8.38
CA ALA A 786 43.00 -5.01 8.21
C ALA A 786 42.68 -6.43 8.65
N SER A 787 42.09 -6.59 9.82
CA SER A 787 41.89 -7.91 10.41
C SER A 787 40.86 -8.71 9.63
N ASP A 788 41.18 -9.99 9.42
CA ASP A 788 40.18 -10.98 9.03
C ASP A 788 39.46 -11.44 10.30
N ILE A 789 38.18 -11.11 10.42
CA ILE A 789 37.38 -11.45 11.61
C ILE A 789 36.89 -12.90 11.60
N GLU A 790 37.10 -13.60 10.48
CA GLU A 790 36.82 -15.02 10.34
C GLU A 790 37.99 -15.87 10.83
N GLY A 791 37.72 -17.12 11.22
CA GLY A 791 38.70 -18.03 11.81
C GLY A 791 39.89 -18.42 10.93
N GLY A 792 40.01 -17.85 9.72
CA GLY A 792 41.03 -18.11 8.71
C GLY A 792 42.36 -17.37 8.91
N ASN A 793 42.36 -16.26 9.67
CA ASN A 793 43.55 -15.43 9.94
C ASN A 793 44.21 -14.90 8.64
N TYR A 794 43.40 -14.48 7.67
CA TYR A 794 43.85 -13.88 6.40
C TYR A 794 44.01 -12.35 6.48
N ASP A 795 44.63 -11.85 7.54
CA ASP A 795 44.83 -10.42 7.79
C ASP A 795 45.47 -9.69 6.59
N GLY A 796 44.81 -8.62 6.15
CA GLY A 796 45.30 -7.74 5.10
C GLY A 796 46.35 -6.76 5.61
N THR A 797 47.28 -6.34 4.75
CA THR A 797 48.26 -5.28 5.08
C THR A 797 47.88 -3.97 4.40
N VAL A 798 47.54 -2.96 5.20
CA VAL A 798 47.13 -1.63 4.75
C VAL A 798 48.34 -0.79 4.34
N THR A 799 48.30 -0.20 3.14
CA THR A 799 49.30 0.74 2.63
C THR A 799 48.61 2.03 2.18
N GLY A 800 48.95 3.16 2.82
CA GLY A 800 48.49 4.49 2.43
C GLY A 800 47.09 4.88 2.90
N ALA A 801 46.12 3.95 2.83
CA ALA A 801 44.74 4.20 3.23
C ALA A 801 44.60 4.55 4.73
N VAL A 802 43.58 5.34 5.06
CA VAL A 802 43.34 5.88 6.40
C VAL A 802 42.01 5.37 6.93
N TRP A 803 41.97 4.99 8.21
CA TRP A 803 40.74 4.57 8.90
C TRP A 803 39.75 5.72 9.05
N ASP A 804 38.48 5.46 8.76
CA ASP A 804 37.37 6.41 8.81
C ASP A 804 36.10 5.72 9.37
N VAL A 805 34.97 6.42 9.36
CA VAL A 805 33.66 5.87 9.79
C VAL A 805 33.01 5.08 8.65
N GLY A 806 32.57 3.86 8.93
CA GLY A 806 31.94 2.94 7.97
C GLY A 806 30.42 2.83 8.08
N VAL A 807 29.89 1.79 7.44
CA VAL A 807 28.50 1.35 7.48
C VAL A 807 28.17 0.83 8.88
N GLU A 808 29.03 -0.03 9.43
CA GLU A 808 28.95 -0.46 10.82
C GLU A 808 30.28 -0.19 11.53
N ARG A 809 30.39 0.95 12.22
CA ARG A 809 31.59 1.42 12.95
C ARG A 809 32.68 2.01 12.04
N GLY A 810 33.60 1.22 11.50
CA GLY A 810 34.82 1.69 10.82
C GLY A 810 34.85 1.39 9.32
N ALA A 811 35.69 2.09 8.56
CA ALA A 811 35.97 1.81 7.15
C ALA A 811 37.41 2.21 6.78
N LEU A 812 37.87 1.86 5.58
CA LEU A 812 39.11 2.41 5.00
C LEU A 812 38.81 3.41 3.89
N ASN A 813 39.42 4.59 4.01
CA ASN A 813 39.39 5.66 3.02
C ASN A 813 40.63 5.61 2.14
N PHE A 814 40.42 5.44 0.83
CA PHE A 814 41.44 5.41 -0.22
C PHE A 814 41.42 6.75 -0.96
N ASP A 815 42.58 7.38 -1.10
CA ASP A 815 42.69 8.75 -1.66
C ASP A 815 43.04 8.79 -3.18
N GLY A 816 42.95 7.65 -3.86
CA GLY A 816 43.34 7.50 -5.27
C GLY A 816 44.86 7.52 -5.53
N ASN A 817 45.73 7.59 -4.51
CA ASN A 817 47.18 7.71 -4.67
C ASN A 817 47.95 6.50 -4.11
N ALA A 818 47.97 5.39 -4.84
CA ALA A 818 48.70 4.17 -4.46
C ALA A 818 48.34 3.64 -3.06
N ASN A 819 47.08 3.82 -2.68
CA ASN A 819 46.48 3.26 -1.47
C ASN A 819 45.90 1.88 -1.80
N TYR A 820 46.17 0.88 -0.97
CA TYR A 820 45.61 -0.46 -1.13
C TYR A 820 45.74 -1.30 0.14
N VAL A 821 44.98 -2.38 0.21
CA VAL A 821 45.19 -3.48 1.16
C VAL A 821 45.71 -4.69 0.39
N SER A 822 46.88 -5.20 0.78
CA SER A 822 47.42 -6.45 0.22
C SER A 822 46.78 -7.64 0.95
N VAL A 823 46.11 -8.51 0.21
CA VAL A 823 45.41 -9.69 0.76
C VAL A 823 46.28 -10.94 0.65
N PRO A 824 46.37 -11.80 1.68
CA PRO A 824 47.05 -13.09 1.59
C PRO A 824 46.40 -14.00 0.55
N THR A 825 47.20 -14.55 -0.37
CA THR A 825 46.69 -15.42 -1.46
C THR A 825 46.14 -16.75 -0.97
N ASP A 826 46.49 -17.16 0.24
CA ASP A 826 45.98 -18.39 0.87
C ASP A 826 44.46 -18.37 1.04
N ALA A 827 43.84 -17.17 1.09
CA ALA A 827 42.39 -16.98 1.09
C ALA A 827 41.70 -17.49 -0.19
N PHE A 828 42.43 -17.73 -1.28
CA PHE A 828 41.84 -18.18 -2.56
C PHE A 828 42.12 -19.65 -2.88
N VAL A 829 42.81 -20.39 -2.00
CA VAL A 829 43.25 -21.78 -2.29
C VAL A 829 42.07 -22.74 -2.45
N ALA A 830 40.96 -22.50 -1.75
CA ALA A 830 39.74 -23.32 -1.83
C ALA A 830 38.84 -22.96 -3.03
N ILE A 831 39.05 -21.79 -3.64
CA ILE A 831 38.20 -21.26 -4.72
C ILE A 831 38.55 -21.92 -6.05
N SER A 832 37.53 -22.32 -6.81
CA SER A 832 37.68 -22.96 -8.12
C SER A 832 36.53 -22.64 -9.07
N SER A 833 35.40 -23.35 -8.94
CA SER A 833 34.26 -23.22 -9.84
C SER A 833 33.27 -22.14 -9.42
N GLN A 834 33.29 -21.72 -8.16
CA GLN A 834 32.36 -20.75 -7.61
C GLN A 834 33.08 -19.74 -6.71
N LEU A 835 32.52 -18.54 -6.61
CA LEU A 835 32.86 -17.55 -5.58
C LEU A 835 31.82 -16.43 -5.51
N SER A 836 31.86 -15.71 -4.39
CA SER A 836 31.20 -14.40 -4.25
C SER A 836 32.12 -13.40 -3.57
N ILE A 837 32.04 -12.14 -3.98
CA ILE A 837 32.67 -11.01 -3.29
C ILE A 837 31.58 -10.01 -2.95
N ALA A 838 31.40 -9.73 -1.67
CA ALA A 838 30.53 -8.68 -1.17
C ALA A 838 31.37 -7.52 -0.61
N LEU A 839 30.91 -6.29 -0.79
CA LEU A 839 31.52 -5.10 -0.19
C LEU A 839 30.53 -3.94 -0.13
N TRP A 840 30.73 -3.05 0.83
CA TRP A 840 30.13 -1.73 0.85
C TRP A 840 31.10 -0.71 0.25
N ALA A 841 30.57 0.19 -0.58
CA ALA A 841 31.35 1.25 -1.21
C ALA A 841 30.68 2.62 -1.11
N TYR A 842 31.48 3.64 -0.82
CA TYR A 842 31.12 5.05 -0.92
C TYR A 842 32.15 5.74 -1.83
N GLY A 843 31.82 5.98 -3.09
CA GLY A 843 32.76 6.59 -4.03
C GLY A 843 33.10 8.04 -3.68
N GLY A 844 34.39 8.34 -3.75
CA GLY A 844 34.93 9.68 -3.57
C GLY A 844 34.55 10.63 -4.70
N SER A 845 34.84 11.92 -4.50
CA SER A 845 34.47 12.97 -5.45
C SER A 845 35.12 12.88 -6.83
N SER A 846 36.17 12.05 -7.00
CA SER A 846 36.81 11.84 -8.30
C SER A 846 36.25 10.65 -9.09
N GLN A 847 35.32 9.88 -8.53
CA GLN A 847 34.60 8.85 -9.26
C GLN A 847 33.70 9.47 -10.34
N PRO A 848 33.49 8.80 -11.49
CA PRO A 848 34.06 7.51 -11.89
C PRO A 848 35.52 7.64 -12.39
N ALA A 849 36.38 6.67 -12.07
CA ALA A 849 37.80 6.70 -12.43
C ALA A 849 38.31 5.37 -13.05
N LYS A 850 39.58 5.38 -13.50
CA LYS A 850 40.24 4.19 -14.07
C LYS A 850 40.86 3.32 -12.97
N ASP A 851 40.04 2.82 -12.07
CA ASP A 851 40.48 2.13 -10.86
C ASP A 851 39.76 0.79 -10.65
N SER A 852 40.11 0.13 -9.55
CA SER A 852 39.52 -1.14 -9.13
C SER A 852 39.30 -1.12 -7.62
N VAL A 853 38.13 -1.59 -7.18
CA VAL A 853 37.87 -1.82 -5.74
C VAL A 853 38.41 -3.16 -5.28
N PHE A 854 38.55 -4.13 -6.20
CA PHE A 854 39.14 -5.43 -5.95
C PHE A 854 39.85 -5.97 -7.19
N TYR A 855 41.04 -6.54 -7.03
CA TYR A 855 41.81 -7.12 -8.14
C TYR A 855 42.60 -8.35 -7.69
N ALA A 856 42.64 -9.39 -8.53
CA ALA A 856 43.51 -10.55 -8.34
C ALA A 856 44.11 -11.08 -9.65
N ALA A 857 45.36 -11.55 -9.59
CA ALA A 857 46.11 -12.04 -10.75
C ALA A 857 46.84 -13.37 -10.49
N ASP A 858 47.08 -14.11 -11.57
CA ASP A 858 47.88 -15.34 -11.55
C ASP A 858 49.40 -15.09 -11.60
N ALA A 859 50.20 -16.15 -11.58
CA ALA A 859 51.67 -16.08 -11.56
C ALA A 859 52.28 -15.46 -12.83
N ASP A 860 51.54 -15.45 -13.93
CA ASP A 860 51.95 -14.85 -15.21
C ASP A 860 51.48 -13.39 -15.33
N GLY A 861 50.79 -12.88 -14.30
CA GLY A 861 50.22 -11.53 -14.27
C GLY A 861 48.90 -11.41 -15.02
N ASN A 862 48.25 -12.52 -15.37
CA ASN A 862 46.93 -12.47 -15.99
C ASN A 862 45.88 -12.13 -14.93
N ARG A 863 44.96 -11.24 -15.27
CA ARG A 863 43.79 -10.91 -14.45
C ARG A 863 42.89 -12.13 -14.31
N VAL A 864 42.64 -12.52 -13.06
CA VAL A 864 41.72 -13.59 -12.68
C VAL A 864 40.42 -13.02 -12.10
N LEU A 865 40.52 -11.99 -11.25
CA LEU A 865 39.36 -11.29 -10.68
C LEU A 865 39.56 -9.78 -10.82
N ASN A 866 38.51 -9.05 -11.15
CA ASN A 866 38.53 -7.60 -11.11
C ASN A 866 37.13 -6.99 -11.02
N ILE A 867 36.96 -6.04 -10.11
CA ILE A 867 35.76 -5.23 -9.96
C ILE A 867 36.11 -3.77 -10.25
N HIS A 868 35.60 -3.26 -11.37
CA HIS A 868 35.60 -1.83 -11.67
C HIS A 868 34.27 -1.22 -11.19
N LEU A 869 34.30 -0.25 -10.28
CA LEU A 869 33.09 0.24 -9.59
C LEU A 869 32.97 1.78 -9.55
N PRO A 870 32.62 2.41 -10.68
CA PRO A 870 32.70 1.93 -12.05
C PRO A 870 34.03 2.35 -12.70
N TRP A 871 34.28 1.93 -13.95
CA TRP A 871 35.38 2.48 -14.76
C TRP A 871 35.09 3.94 -15.20
N ASP A 872 36.06 4.63 -15.81
CA ASP A 872 35.94 6.04 -16.27
C ASP A 872 34.80 6.33 -17.26
N SER A 873 34.20 5.27 -17.82
CA SER A 873 33.01 5.32 -18.67
C SER A 873 31.69 5.17 -17.92
N SER A 874 31.69 5.19 -16.58
CA SER A 874 30.53 4.89 -15.72
C SER A 874 29.95 3.47 -15.89
N VAL A 875 30.77 2.53 -16.37
CA VAL A 875 30.37 1.13 -16.54
C VAL A 875 30.98 0.29 -15.43
N VAL A 876 30.13 -0.46 -14.73
CA VAL A 876 30.56 -1.46 -13.74
C VAL A 876 30.96 -2.73 -14.49
N TYR A 877 32.14 -3.25 -14.21
CA TYR A 877 32.64 -4.48 -14.81
C TYR A 877 32.93 -5.53 -13.74
N TRP A 878 32.41 -6.73 -13.98
CA TRP A 878 32.77 -7.92 -13.22
C TRP A 878 33.54 -8.88 -14.13
N ASP A 879 34.84 -9.02 -13.88
CA ASP A 879 35.72 -9.98 -14.55
C ASP A 879 36.05 -11.13 -13.60
N ALA A 880 35.77 -12.38 -13.99
CA ALA A 880 36.03 -13.54 -13.11
C ALA A 880 36.43 -14.82 -13.85
N GLY A 881 37.55 -15.41 -13.46
CA GLY A 881 38.10 -16.64 -14.02
C GLY A 881 38.98 -16.39 -15.25
N TYR A 882 39.86 -17.33 -15.58
CA TYR A 882 40.79 -17.19 -16.71
C TYR A 882 41.00 -18.50 -17.49
N SER A 883 40.85 -18.44 -18.81
CA SER A 883 41.24 -19.49 -19.78
C SER A 883 41.49 -18.86 -21.15
N ASP A 884 42.71 -18.40 -21.41
CA ASP A 884 43.08 -17.61 -22.62
C ASP A 884 42.24 -16.32 -22.78
N GLY A 885 41.75 -15.80 -21.66
CA GLY A 885 40.82 -14.66 -21.54
C GLY A 885 39.97 -14.79 -20.29
N TYR A 886 39.38 -13.69 -19.80
CA TYR A 886 38.47 -13.70 -18.64
C TYR A 886 37.00 -13.69 -19.07
N ASP A 887 36.12 -14.21 -18.21
CA ASP A 887 34.69 -14.00 -18.35
C ASP A 887 34.31 -12.59 -17.86
N ARG A 888 33.38 -11.93 -18.56
CA ARG A 888 32.91 -10.57 -18.24
C ARG A 888 31.40 -10.44 -18.35
N ILE A 889 30.82 -9.73 -17.39
CA ILE A 889 29.51 -9.05 -17.50
C ILE A 889 29.67 -7.58 -17.12
N ASN A 890 28.84 -6.70 -17.68
CA ASN A 890 28.95 -5.25 -17.47
C ASN A 890 27.67 -4.50 -17.83
N LYS A 891 27.39 -3.41 -17.09
CA LYS A 891 26.23 -2.55 -17.28
C LYS A 891 26.58 -1.12 -16.84
N SER A 892 25.93 -0.11 -17.42
CA SER A 892 26.15 1.31 -17.03
C SER A 892 25.49 1.59 -15.68
N ALA A 893 26.16 2.36 -14.81
CA ALA A 893 25.65 2.76 -13.50
C ALA A 893 25.34 4.28 -13.47
N ALA A 894 24.24 4.64 -12.79
CA ALA A 894 23.91 6.01 -12.48
C ALA A 894 24.78 6.52 -11.30
N PRO A 895 25.03 7.84 -11.17
CA PRO A 895 25.93 8.39 -10.14
C PRO A 895 25.64 7.94 -8.70
N ASP A 896 24.38 7.90 -8.31
CA ASP A 896 23.89 7.45 -7.01
C ASP A 896 24.20 5.98 -6.70
N HIS A 897 24.46 5.14 -7.70
CA HIS A 897 24.86 3.75 -7.49
C HIS A 897 26.32 3.60 -7.04
N TYR A 898 27.17 4.62 -7.19
CA TYR A 898 28.61 4.50 -6.90
C TYR A 898 29.23 5.68 -6.15
N MET A 899 28.53 6.80 -5.96
CA MET A 899 29.01 7.93 -5.17
C MET A 899 27.86 8.63 -4.44
N GLY A 900 28.19 9.37 -3.37
CA GLY A 900 27.22 10.18 -2.61
C GLY A 900 26.42 9.42 -1.55
N GLN A 901 26.42 8.09 -1.59
CA GLN A 901 25.81 7.22 -0.59
C GLN A 901 26.55 5.89 -0.50
N TRP A 902 26.39 5.19 0.64
CA TRP A 902 26.84 3.81 0.78
C TRP A 902 25.98 2.90 -0.08
N ASN A 903 26.62 2.07 -0.89
CA ASN A 903 25.96 1.05 -1.70
C ASN A 903 26.59 -0.32 -1.42
N HIS A 904 25.75 -1.33 -1.20
CA HIS A 904 26.18 -2.71 -1.03
C HIS A 904 26.23 -3.40 -2.39
N TRP A 905 27.38 -3.95 -2.73
CA TRP A 905 27.61 -4.64 -4.00
C TRP A 905 28.02 -6.08 -3.77
N VAL A 906 27.37 -7.00 -4.46
CA VAL A 906 27.75 -8.43 -4.46
C VAL A 906 27.96 -8.93 -5.88
N PHE A 907 29.10 -9.61 -6.08
CA PHE A 907 29.52 -10.16 -7.36
C PHE A 907 29.68 -11.66 -7.25
N THR A 908 28.91 -12.43 -8.02
CA THR A 908 28.91 -13.91 -7.94
C THR A 908 29.36 -14.53 -9.26
N LYS A 909 29.98 -15.71 -9.16
CA LYS A 909 30.42 -16.54 -10.30
C LYS A 909 30.11 -18.00 -10.00
N ASN A 910 29.46 -18.68 -10.94
CA ASN A 910 29.33 -20.13 -10.94
C ASN A 910 29.72 -20.68 -12.33
N ALA A 911 30.96 -21.14 -12.46
CA ALA A 911 31.50 -21.71 -13.69
C ALA A 911 30.85 -23.04 -14.08
N SER A 912 30.24 -23.76 -13.13
CA SER A 912 29.57 -25.04 -13.38
C SER A 912 28.25 -24.85 -14.11
N THR A 913 27.47 -23.83 -13.73
CA THR A 913 26.22 -23.45 -14.41
C THR A 913 26.46 -22.45 -15.55
N GLY A 914 27.60 -21.76 -15.54
CA GLY A 914 27.94 -20.70 -16.49
C GLY A 914 27.35 -19.34 -16.11
N GLU A 915 26.86 -19.17 -14.89
CA GLU A 915 26.24 -17.92 -14.44
C GLU A 915 27.25 -16.95 -13.80
N MET A 916 27.04 -15.66 -14.05
CA MET A 916 27.61 -14.54 -13.30
C MET A 916 26.50 -13.57 -12.96
N LYS A 917 26.50 -13.02 -11.75
CA LYS A 917 25.50 -12.04 -11.30
C LYS A 917 26.17 -10.88 -10.56
N ILE A 918 25.57 -9.70 -10.65
CA ILE A 918 25.90 -8.50 -9.90
C ILE A 918 24.63 -8.08 -9.18
N TYR A 919 24.74 -7.81 -7.89
CA TYR A 919 23.66 -7.32 -7.04
C TYR A 919 24.02 -5.94 -6.50
N LEU A 920 23.01 -5.10 -6.36
CA LEU A 920 23.11 -3.77 -5.74
C LEU A 920 22.01 -3.66 -4.68
N ASN A 921 22.41 -3.36 -3.44
CA ASN A 921 21.53 -3.15 -2.30
C ASN A 921 20.52 -4.30 -2.10
N GLY A 922 21.01 -5.55 -2.16
CA GLY A 922 20.21 -6.76 -1.96
C GLY A 922 19.45 -7.26 -3.20
N ALA A 923 19.32 -6.44 -4.25
CA ALA A 923 18.57 -6.78 -5.45
C ALA A 923 19.47 -7.18 -6.63
N LEU A 924 19.00 -8.07 -7.51
CA LEU A 924 19.72 -8.45 -8.73
C LEU A 924 19.82 -7.24 -9.67
N TRP A 925 21.05 -6.82 -9.96
CA TRP A 925 21.31 -5.65 -10.79
C TRP A 925 21.66 -6.01 -12.24
N HIS A 926 22.41 -7.10 -12.44
CA HIS A 926 22.78 -7.60 -13.75
C HIS A 926 23.16 -9.09 -13.69
N SER A 927 22.98 -9.81 -14.79
CA SER A 927 23.39 -11.22 -14.91
C SER A 927 23.90 -11.54 -16.31
N GLY A 928 24.61 -12.65 -16.44
CA GLY A 928 24.97 -13.23 -17.72
C GLY A 928 25.25 -14.73 -17.62
N SER A 929 25.04 -15.42 -18.73
CA SER A 929 25.22 -16.87 -18.85
C SER A 929 26.40 -17.23 -19.77
N GLY A 930 26.73 -18.53 -19.85
CA GLY A 930 27.82 -19.05 -20.68
C GLY A 930 29.23 -18.67 -20.19
N LYS A 931 29.37 -18.27 -18.92
CA LYS A 931 30.61 -17.84 -18.28
C LYS A 931 31.26 -19.01 -17.53
N THR A 932 32.03 -19.83 -18.23
CA THR A 932 32.51 -21.13 -17.73
C THR A 932 33.97 -21.15 -17.29
N ASN A 933 34.69 -20.01 -17.32
CA ASN A 933 36.08 -19.97 -16.89
C ASN A 933 36.20 -20.23 -15.39
N LEU A 934 37.15 -21.09 -15.02
CA LEU A 934 37.46 -21.40 -13.62
C LEU A 934 38.29 -20.27 -12.99
N VAL A 935 38.11 -20.08 -11.69
CA VAL A 935 38.86 -19.13 -10.88
C VAL A 935 39.94 -19.92 -10.17
N SER A 936 41.19 -19.82 -10.63
CA SER A 936 42.29 -20.59 -10.05
C SER A 936 43.62 -19.90 -10.26
N GLY A 937 44.63 -20.31 -9.50
CA GLY A 937 46.01 -19.87 -9.72
C GLY A 937 46.33 -18.45 -9.26
N ILE A 938 45.49 -17.83 -8.42
CA ILE A 938 45.72 -16.49 -7.86
C ILE A 938 47.02 -16.49 -7.04
N THR A 939 47.92 -15.56 -7.36
CA THR A 939 49.20 -15.33 -6.66
C THR A 939 49.43 -13.88 -6.23
N GLY A 940 48.48 -13.00 -6.49
CA GLY A 940 48.41 -11.66 -5.92
C GLY A 940 46.97 -11.17 -5.87
N ALA A 941 46.59 -10.48 -4.79
CA ALA A 941 45.25 -9.93 -4.58
C ALA A 941 45.32 -8.62 -3.77
N TRP A 942 44.49 -7.66 -4.16
CA TRP A 942 44.45 -6.31 -3.57
C TRP A 942 43.03 -5.79 -3.47
N ILE A 943 42.75 -5.08 -2.37
CA ILE A 943 41.53 -4.27 -2.17
C ILE A 943 41.93 -2.79 -2.38
N GLY A 944 41.11 -2.05 -3.11
CA GLY A 944 41.29 -0.62 -3.39
C GLY A 944 42.33 -0.28 -4.45
N CYS A 945 42.85 -1.25 -5.21
CA CYS A 945 43.65 -0.97 -6.41
C CYS A 945 43.66 -2.09 -7.45
N SER A 946 44.13 -1.78 -8.67
CA SER A 946 44.50 -2.77 -9.71
C SER A 946 45.91 -3.35 -9.47
N ASP A 947 46.44 -4.11 -10.44
CA ASP A 947 47.84 -4.57 -10.49
C ASP A 947 48.91 -3.46 -10.46
N ASP A 948 48.55 -2.20 -10.73
CA ASP A 948 49.43 -1.04 -10.61
C ASP A 948 48.81 0.02 -9.69
N PRO A 949 49.21 0.06 -8.40
CA PRO A 949 48.74 1.06 -7.45
C PRO A 949 48.99 2.50 -7.89
N SER A 950 49.96 2.76 -8.77
CA SER A 950 50.26 4.13 -9.22
C SER A 950 49.26 4.68 -10.23
N THR A 951 48.44 3.82 -10.84
CA THR A 951 47.47 4.24 -11.87
C THR A 951 46.07 3.68 -11.70
N GLY A 952 45.87 2.69 -10.82
CA GLY A 952 44.58 2.01 -10.64
C GLY A 952 44.07 2.00 -9.19
N SER A 953 44.51 2.93 -8.35
CA SER A 953 44.06 3.06 -6.95
C SER A 953 42.69 3.74 -6.88
N TYR A 954 41.80 3.18 -6.05
CA TYR A 954 40.44 3.67 -5.84
C TYR A 954 40.41 4.98 -5.04
N ASP A 955 39.46 5.86 -5.36
CA ASP A 955 39.10 7.03 -4.53
C ASP A 955 37.71 6.82 -3.91
N GLY A 956 37.66 6.67 -2.60
CA GLY A 956 36.43 6.42 -1.85
C GLY A 956 36.63 5.60 -0.57
N LEU A 957 35.54 5.34 0.14
CA LEU A 957 35.52 4.46 1.30
C LEU A 957 35.06 3.06 0.90
N LEU A 958 35.74 2.05 1.40
CA LEU A 958 35.31 0.66 1.35
C LEU A 958 35.12 0.13 2.76
N ASP A 959 34.13 -0.73 2.90
CA ASP A 959 33.77 -1.36 4.17
C ASP A 959 33.28 -2.79 3.93
N GLU A 960 33.35 -3.65 4.96
CA GLU A 960 32.72 -4.97 4.99
C GLU A 960 33.03 -5.82 3.74
N VAL A 961 34.32 -6.02 3.43
CA VAL A 961 34.74 -6.80 2.26
C VAL A 961 34.77 -8.28 2.61
N ILE A 962 33.89 -9.07 1.99
CA ILE A 962 33.68 -10.48 2.30
C ILE A 962 33.93 -11.35 1.07
N LEU A 963 34.66 -12.46 1.27
CA LEU A 963 34.96 -13.46 0.25
C LEU A 963 34.29 -14.79 0.59
N TYR A 964 33.55 -15.35 -0.36
CA TYR A 964 32.95 -16.69 -0.27
C TYR A 964 33.53 -17.61 -1.36
N ASP A 965 33.65 -18.91 -1.08
CA ASP A 965 34.01 -19.94 -2.07
C ASP A 965 32.80 -20.55 -2.79
N THR A 966 31.61 -20.02 -2.51
CA THR A 966 30.33 -20.35 -3.13
C THR A 966 29.74 -19.15 -3.88
N ALA A 967 28.87 -19.42 -4.85
CA ALA A 967 28.07 -18.38 -5.48
C ALA A 967 26.82 -18.14 -4.63
N LEU A 968 26.72 -16.98 -3.98
CA LEU A 968 25.55 -16.60 -3.19
C LEU A 968 24.31 -16.51 -4.08
N SER A 969 23.20 -17.01 -3.55
CA SER A 969 21.85 -16.87 -4.10
C SER A 969 21.31 -15.46 -3.87
N SER A 970 20.24 -15.10 -4.59
CA SER A 970 19.53 -13.82 -4.38
C SER A 970 19.04 -13.66 -2.95
N ALA A 971 18.56 -14.73 -2.32
CA ALA A 971 18.09 -14.70 -0.93
C ALA A 971 19.24 -14.45 0.05
N GLU A 972 20.37 -15.15 -0.10
CA GLU A 972 21.56 -14.92 0.74
C GLU A 972 22.11 -13.50 0.58
N VAL A 973 22.08 -12.94 -0.64
CA VAL A 973 22.47 -11.55 -0.88
C VAL A 973 21.51 -10.55 -0.25
N ALA A 974 20.21 -10.80 -0.29
CA ALA A 974 19.22 -9.97 0.39
C ALA A 974 19.41 -10.02 1.91
N THR A 975 19.59 -11.23 2.48
CA THR A 975 19.88 -11.42 3.90
C THR A 975 21.16 -10.69 4.32
N LEU A 976 22.24 -10.84 3.53
CA LEU A 976 23.51 -10.16 3.79
C LEU A 976 23.35 -8.64 3.76
N TYR A 977 22.56 -8.10 2.82
CA TYR A 977 22.28 -6.67 2.77
C TYR A 977 21.49 -6.17 3.99
N SER A 978 20.43 -6.89 4.38
CA SER A 978 19.60 -6.51 5.53
C SER A 978 20.28 -6.68 6.88
N HIS A 979 21.44 -7.36 6.94
CA HIS A 979 22.24 -7.48 8.14
C HIS A 979 22.75 -6.12 8.65
N TYR A 980 22.98 -5.17 7.74
CA TYR A 980 23.59 -3.88 8.06
C TYR A 980 22.55 -2.77 8.24
N THR A 981 22.75 -1.91 9.24
CA THR A 981 21.95 -0.69 9.43
C THR A 981 22.70 0.52 8.88
N LEU A 982 22.21 1.10 7.78
CA LEU A 982 22.86 2.24 7.13
C LEU A 982 22.79 3.53 7.98
N PRO A 983 23.83 4.38 7.98
CA PRO A 983 23.77 5.76 8.46
C PRO A 983 22.66 6.54 7.74
N LYS A 984 21.63 6.98 8.48
CA LYS A 984 20.50 7.72 7.91
C LYS A 984 20.70 9.20 8.11
N ASP A 985 20.61 10.00 7.04
CA ASP A 985 20.47 11.44 7.17
C ASP A 985 19.12 11.80 7.84
N TYR A 986 18.89 13.07 8.13
CA TYR A 986 17.65 13.49 8.76
C TYR A 986 16.41 13.10 7.94
N ASN A 987 16.46 13.21 6.60
CA ASN A 987 15.31 12.98 5.74
C ASN A 987 14.96 11.50 5.65
N ALA A 988 15.96 10.63 5.57
CA ALA A 988 15.78 9.19 5.60
C ALA A 988 15.22 8.74 6.95
N TRP A 989 15.76 9.26 8.06
CA TRP A 989 15.26 8.93 9.39
C TRP A 989 13.83 9.46 9.62
N VAL A 990 13.53 10.71 9.25
CA VAL A 990 12.20 11.31 9.46
C VAL A 990 11.12 10.65 8.58
N SER A 991 11.51 10.05 7.45
CA SER A 991 10.60 9.31 6.55
C SER A 991 10.02 8.03 7.16
N GLU A 992 10.64 7.50 8.22
CA GLU A 992 10.10 6.37 9.01
C GLU A 992 8.87 6.75 9.83
N TYR A 993 8.57 8.05 9.91
CA TYR A 993 7.43 8.60 10.66
C TYR A 993 6.50 9.39 9.71
N PRO A 994 5.89 8.74 8.70
CA PRO A 994 5.16 9.43 7.62
C PRO A 994 3.90 10.19 8.08
N ALA A 995 3.43 9.96 9.31
CA ALA A 995 2.21 10.54 9.87
C ALA A 995 2.43 11.82 10.72
N MET A 996 3.64 12.40 10.72
CA MET A 996 3.93 13.57 11.55
C MET A 996 3.31 14.87 11.02
N LEU A 997 2.72 15.65 11.93
CA LEU A 997 2.11 16.95 11.62
C LEU A 997 3.15 18.03 11.27
N ASP A 998 4.37 17.93 11.79
CA ASP A 998 5.49 18.82 11.51
C ASP A 998 6.81 18.03 11.44
N PRO A 999 7.15 17.44 10.29
CA PRO A 999 8.38 16.67 10.11
C PRO A 999 9.62 17.56 9.91
N THR A 1000 9.52 18.88 10.10
CA THR A 1000 10.66 19.77 9.86
C THR A 1000 11.75 19.57 10.92
N PHE A 1001 13.01 19.81 10.58
CA PHE A 1001 14.14 19.71 11.53
C PHE A 1001 13.94 20.54 12.82
N ALA A 1002 13.10 21.58 12.74
CA ALA A 1002 12.77 22.48 13.83
C ALA A 1002 11.40 22.19 14.48
N GLY A 1003 10.65 21.21 13.97
CA GLY A 1003 9.33 20.81 14.44
C GLY A 1003 9.38 20.11 15.80
N ASP A 1004 8.21 19.96 16.39
CA ASP A 1004 7.93 19.28 17.67
C ASP A 1004 6.50 18.73 17.59
N PRO A 1005 6.30 17.61 16.85
CA PRO A 1005 4.97 17.06 16.58
C PRO A 1005 4.32 16.36 17.78
N GLU A 1006 5.07 15.93 18.79
CA GLU A 1006 4.66 15.29 20.05
C GLU A 1006 4.48 16.24 21.26
N PRO A 1007 4.22 17.53 20.96
CA PRO A 1007 4.53 18.72 21.77
C PRO A 1007 5.22 18.51 23.13
N ASP A 1008 6.45 18.00 23.13
CA ASP A 1008 7.23 17.76 24.36
C ASP A 1008 8.30 18.83 24.63
N GLY A 1009 8.52 19.74 23.66
CA GLY A 1009 9.47 20.84 23.75
C GLY A 1009 10.89 20.48 23.28
N ILE A 1010 11.08 19.30 22.68
CA ILE A 1010 12.31 18.86 22.03
C ILE A 1010 12.09 18.95 20.51
N ALA A 1011 13.03 19.57 19.79
CA ALA A 1011 12.89 19.66 18.35
C ALA A 1011 13.27 18.33 17.69
N THR A 1012 12.59 17.92 16.63
CA THR A 1012 12.82 16.65 15.92
C THR A 1012 14.27 16.49 15.44
N GLY A 1013 14.93 17.57 15.01
CA GLY A 1013 16.36 17.53 14.65
C GLY A 1013 17.30 17.31 15.83
N LEU A 1014 16.89 17.66 17.04
CA LEU A 1014 17.60 17.37 18.28
C LEU A 1014 17.37 15.92 18.71
N GLU A 1015 16.15 15.40 18.58
CA GLU A 1015 15.84 13.99 18.79
C GLU A 1015 16.63 13.08 17.85
N TYR A 1016 16.68 13.43 16.57
CA TYR A 1016 17.51 12.74 15.58
C TYR A 1016 18.97 12.62 16.03
N VAL A 1017 19.55 13.66 16.64
CA VAL A 1017 20.93 13.61 17.14
C VAL A 1017 21.04 12.85 18.45
N LEU A 1018 20.05 12.93 19.34
CA LEU A 1018 20.11 12.32 20.67
C LEU A 1018 19.61 10.87 20.71
N GLY A 1019 19.03 10.38 19.63
CA GLY A 1019 18.40 9.06 19.56
C GLY A 1019 17.01 9.01 20.18
N GLY A 1020 16.26 10.13 20.12
CA GLY A 1020 14.86 10.25 20.55
C GLY A 1020 13.85 9.77 19.51
N SER A 1021 12.56 10.05 19.73
CA SER A 1021 11.45 9.60 18.89
C SER A 1021 10.41 10.70 18.66
N PRO A 1022 10.21 11.17 17.42
CA PRO A 1022 9.36 12.33 17.09
C PRO A 1022 7.87 12.01 17.05
N THR A 1023 7.48 10.98 17.80
CA THR A 1023 6.10 10.51 17.93
C THR A 1023 5.77 10.13 19.38
N ALA A 1024 6.75 10.22 20.29
CA ALA A 1024 6.61 9.85 21.68
C ALA A 1024 7.38 10.82 22.56
N GLN A 1025 6.72 11.32 23.61
CA GLN A 1025 7.37 12.26 24.54
C GLN A 1025 8.53 11.58 25.27
N ASP A 1026 9.75 12.11 25.15
CA ASP A 1026 10.95 11.50 25.71
C ASP A 1026 11.76 12.47 26.60
N GLU A 1027 11.40 12.54 27.88
CA GLU A 1027 12.09 13.41 28.83
C GLU A 1027 13.53 12.95 29.21
N LEU A 1028 13.98 11.76 28.76
CA LEU A 1028 15.23 11.13 29.21
C LEU A 1028 16.46 11.39 28.34
N ILE A 1029 16.31 12.01 27.16
CA ILE A 1029 17.41 12.19 26.20
C ILE A 1029 18.21 13.49 26.39
N LEU A 1030 17.74 14.41 27.24
CA LEU A 1030 18.37 15.72 27.44
C LEU A 1030 19.68 15.67 28.26
N PRO A 1031 20.61 16.63 28.09
CA PRO A 1031 21.85 16.68 28.86
C PRO A 1031 21.66 16.76 30.38
N VAL A 1032 22.33 15.86 31.10
CA VAL A 1032 22.37 15.82 32.56
C VAL A 1032 23.54 16.63 33.08
N LEU A 1033 23.29 17.50 34.08
CA LEU A 1033 24.32 18.33 34.71
C LEU A 1033 24.77 17.74 36.06
N ASP A 1034 26.08 17.48 36.18
CA ASP A 1034 26.76 17.36 37.48
C ASP A 1034 27.50 18.66 37.82
N ALA A 1035 27.07 19.29 38.92
CA ALA A 1035 27.65 20.51 39.47
C ALA A 1035 28.31 20.29 40.85
N SER A 1036 28.58 19.05 41.26
CA SER A 1036 29.13 18.74 42.58
C SER A 1036 30.62 19.07 42.74
N GLY A 1037 31.39 19.06 41.64
CA GLY A 1037 32.85 19.27 41.61
C GLY A 1037 33.32 20.71 41.34
N GLU A 1038 34.56 20.87 40.87
CA GLU A 1038 35.13 22.17 40.47
C GLU A 1038 34.67 22.66 39.07
N HIS A 1039 34.01 21.77 38.32
CA HIS A 1039 33.50 22.01 36.98
C HIS A 1039 31.98 21.86 36.93
N PHE A 1040 31.36 22.40 35.88
CA PHE A 1040 30.06 21.98 35.39
C PHE A 1040 30.30 20.89 34.34
N VAL A 1041 29.76 19.71 34.57
CA VAL A 1041 29.92 18.56 33.68
C VAL A 1041 28.55 18.23 33.09
N PHE A 1042 28.44 18.30 31.77
CA PHE A 1042 27.23 17.94 31.05
C PHE A 1042 27.46 16.61 30.33
N THR A 1043 26.56 15.65 30.55
CA THR A 1043 26.63 14.31 29.93
C THR A 1043 25.33 14.03 29.19
N PHE A 1044 25.44 13.51 27.98
CA PHE A 1044 24.34 13.02 27.15
C PHE A 1044 24.84 11.96 26.18
N THR A 1045 23.91 11.34 25.46
CA THR A 1045 24.20 10.36 24.42
C THR A 1045 23.79 10.96 23.08
N ARG A 1046 24.57 10.69 22.03
CA ARG A 1046 24.22 11.05 20.65
C ARG A 1046 24.27 9.84 19.74
N ARG A 1047 23.56 9.90 18.63
CA ARG A 1047 23.78 9.05 17.46
C ARG A 1047 25.14 9.34 16.83
N ALA A 1048 25.95 8.29 16.65
CA ALA A 1048 27.29 8.41 16.09
C ALA A 1048 27.25 8.72 14.58
N ASP A 1049 26.29 8.14 13.87
CA ASP A 1049 26.04 8.36 12.44
C ASP A 1049 25.56 9.79 12.13
N ALA A 1050 24.78 10.39 13.03
CA ALA A 1050 24.29 11.76 12.89
C ALA A 1050 25.41 12.83 12.82
N VAL A 1051 26.65 12.50 13.23
CA VAL A 1051 27.79 13.43 13.21
C VAL A 1051 28.17 13.85 11.79
N SER A 1052 28.01 12.95 10.81
CA SER A 1052 28.34 13.21 9.40
C SER A 1052 27.31 14.12 8.71
N PHE A 1053 26.11 14.23 9.28
CA PHE A 1053 25.00 14.99 8.73
C PHE A 1053 24.68 16.27 9.51
N THR A 1054 25.34 16.49 10.66
CA THR A 1054 25.02 17.60 11.56
C THR A 1054 26.24 18.31 12.14
N THR A 1055 26.16 19.64 12.23
CA THR A 1055 27.03 20.40 13.12
C THR A 1055 26.43 20.40 14.53
N GLN A 1056 27.16 19.87 15.51
CA GLN A 1056 26.72 19.81 16.91
C GLN A 1056 27.56 20.77 17.77
N ILE A 1057 26.90 21.65 18.52
CA ILE A 1057 27.54 22.72 19.30
C ILE A 1057 26.92 22.78 20.70
N PHE A 1058 27.75 22.68 21.74
CA PHE A 1058 27.34 23.05 23.08
C PHE A 1058 27.62 24.53 23.30
N GLN A 1059 26.61 25.32 23.64
CA GLN A 1059 26.75 26.74 23.89
C GLN A 1059 26.63 27.04 25.38
N TYR A 1060 27.44 27.97 25.87
CA TYR A 1060 27.34 28.45 27.26
C TYR A 1060 27.42 29.97 27.36
N GLY A 1061 26.81 30.54 28.40
CA GLY A 1061 26.79 32.00 28.60
C GLY A 1061 26.42 32.40 30.02
N SER A 1062 26.86 33.59 30.45
CA SER A 1062 26.43 34.19 31.73
C SER A 1062 25.07 34.89 31.63
N THR A 1063 24.55 35.06 30.41
CA THR A 1063 23.23 35.63 30.09
C THR A 1063 22.58 34.80 28.97
N LEU A 1064 21.28 34.97 28.74
CA LEU A 1064 20.55 34.27 27.68
C LEU A 1064 20.79 34.82 26.26
N THR A 1065 21.67 35.81 26.12
CA THR A 1065 21.87 36.59 24.88
C THR A 1065 23.32 36.70 24.44
N GLY A 1066 24.28 36.13 25.18
CA GLY A 1066 25.71 36.13 24.86
C GLY A 1066 26.29 34.74 25.10
N TRP A 1067 26.37 33.96 24.02
CA TRP A 1067 26.74 32.55 24.02
C TRP A 1067 28.16 32.36 23.45
N GLU A 1068 28.91 31.46 24.05
CA GLU A 1068 30.20 30.95 23.60
C GLU A 1068 30.03 29.50 23.12
N ASP A 1069 30.64 29.17 21.99
CA ASP A 1069 30.47 27.88 21.30
C ASP A 1069 31.57 26.88 21.70
N VAL A 1070 31.16 25.66 22.02
CA VAL A 1070 32.02 24.48 22.15
C VAL A 1070 31.57 23.47 21.09
N ARG A 1071 32.35 23.33 20.02
CA ARG A 1071 32.04 22.35 18.96
C ARG A 1071 32.16 20.92 19.48
N ILE A 1072 31.18 20.10 19.14
CA ILE A 1072 31.11 18.67 19.46
C ILE A 1072 31.37 17.83 18.20
N SER A 1073 30.93 18.28 17.03
CA SER A 1073 31.33 17.67 15.75
C SER A 1073 32.81 17.96 15.42
N SER A 1074 33.42 17.16 14.54
CA SER A 1074 34.86 17.20 14.27
C SER A 1074 35.29 18.50 13.54
N PRO A 1075 36.38 19.17 13.94
CA PRO A 1075 37.19 18.90 15.12
C PRO A 1075 36.51 19.40 16.40
N ALA A 1076 36.42 18.52 17.41
CA ALA A 1076 35.79 18.82 18.68
C ALA A 1076 36.62 19.81 19.52
N GLY A 1077 35.94 20.59 20.38
CA GLY A 1077 36.55 21.48 21.35
C GLY A 1077 37.35 20.71 22.42
N ALA A 1078 38.33 21.38 23.04
CA ALA A 1078 39.18 20.78 24.08
C ALA A 1078 38.40 20.42 25.37
N GLU A 1079 37.20 20.97 25.52
CA GLU A 1079 36.26 20.75 26.60
C GLU A 1079 35.41 19.48 26.42
N VAL A 1080 35.49 18.84 25.25
CA VAL A 1080 34.66 17.69 24.86
C VAL A 1080 35.47 16.38 24.95
N SER A 1081 34.87 15.35 25.53
CA SER A 1081 35.39 13.99 25.47
C SER A 1081 34.29 13.00 25.08
N PHE A 1082 34.66 11.98 24.30
CA PHE A 1082 33.75 10.95 23.80
C PHE A 1082 33.99 9.62 24.51
N GLY A 1083 32.91 8.89 24.79
CA GLY A 1083 32.94 7.47 25.14
C GLY A 1083 33.03 6.58 23.90
N PRO A 1084 33.08 5.25 24.08
CA PRO A 1084 32.94 4.30 22.97
C PRO A 1084 31.56 4.45 22.29
N VAL A 1085 31.47 4.00 21.05
CA VAL A 1085 30.19 3.84 20.36
C VAL A 1085 29.63 2.45 20.72
N GLU A 1086 28.42 2.41 21.28
CA GLU A 1086 27.70 1.19 21.65
C GLU A 1086 26.31 1.24 21.02
N SER A 1087 25.96 0.24 20.19
CA SER A 1087 24.66 0.17 19.49
C SER A 1087 24.31 1.46 18.71
N GLY A 1088 25.28 2.02 17.98
CA GLY A 1088 25.11 3.25 17.20
C GLY A 1088 25.08 4.55 18.02
N LEU A 1089 25.14 4.46 19.36
CA LEU A 1089 25.09 5.60 20.27
C LEU A 1089 26.46 5.87 20.91
N GLN A 1090 26.81 7.14 21.09
CA GLN A 1090 28.07 7.60 21.66
C GLN A 1090 27.81 8.54 22.83
N SER A 1091 28.41 8.25 23.99
CA SER A 1091 28.36 9.17 25.13
C SER A 1091 29.25 10.39 24.88
N VAL A 1092 28.71 11.58 25.17
CA VAL A 1092 29.40 12.87 25.07
C VAL A 1092 29.48 13.51 26.45
N THR A 1093 30.66 14.00 26.81
CA THR A 1093 30.87 14.79 28.03
C THR A 1093 31.46 16.15 27.69
N VAL A 1094 30.82 17.23 28.16
CA VAL A 1094 31.31 18.61 28.06
C VAL A 1094 31.67 19.14 29.45
N THR A 1095 32.94 19.55 29.62
CA THR A 1095 33.46 19.98 30.93
C THR A 1095 33.81 21.47 30.94
N LEU A 1096 33.05 22.27 31.69
CA LEU A 1096 33.24 23.72 31.80
C LEU A 1096 33.70 24.13 33.20
N ARG A 1097 34.62 25.10 33.30
CA ARG A 1097 35.11 25.60 34.60
C ARG A 1097 34.06 26.48 35.29
N LYS A 1098 33.83 26.26 36.59
CA LYS A 1098 32.91 27.12 37.37
C LYS A 1098 33.30 28.59 37.44
N ALA A 1099 34.59 28.91 37.24
CA ALA A 1099 35.07 30.28 37.17
C ALA A 1099 34.48 31.10 36.00
N LEU A 1100 33.83 30.45 35.04
CA LEU A 1100 33.11 31.11 33.93
C LEU A 1100 31.76 31.69 34.37
N ALA A 1101 31.21 31.26 35.51
CA ALA A 1101 29.95 31.75 36.02
C ALA A 1101 30.08 33.18 36.59
N ILE A 1102 29.13 34.07 36.25
CA ILE A 1102 29.03 35.41 36.83
C ILE A 1102 27.88 35.38 37.85
N ASP A 1103 28.15 35.84 39.08
CA ASP A 1103 27.21 35.77 40.21
C ASP A 1103 26.68 34.34 40.49
N GLY A 1104 27.50 33.33 40.20
CA GLY A 1104 27.14 31.93 40.37
C GLY A 1104 26.16 31.40 39.31
N LYS A 1105 25.95 32.14 38.21
CA LYS A 1105 25.06 31.75 37.12
C LYS A 1105 25.85 31.47 35.84
N LEU A 1106 25.53 30.34 35.22
CA LEU A 1106 25.99 29.93 33.90
C LEU A 1106 24.86 29.14 33.25
N PHE A 1107 24.53 29.48 32.00
CA PHE A 1107 23.53 28.79 31.20
C PHE A 1107 24.26 27.93 30.16
N GLY A 1108 23.69 26.76 29.84
CA GLY A 1108 24.19 25.87 28.81
C GLY A 1108 23.04 25.38 27.93
N ARG A 1109 23.28 25.18 26.64
CA ARG A 1109 22.33 24.55 25.71
C ARG A 1109 23.05 23.75 24.64
N LEU A 1110 22.40 22.70 24.14
CA LEU A 1110 22.84 21.96 22.97
C LEU A 1110 22.16 22.56 21.73
N GLN A 1111 22.94 22.79 20.67
CA GLN A 1111 22.47 23.29 19.39
C GLN A 1111 22.93 22.35 18.28
N VAL A 1112 21.99 21.99 17.39
CA VAL A 1112 22.23 21.13 16.25
C VAL A 1112 21.86 21.87 14.98
N HIS A 1113 22.69 21.74 13.97
CA HIS A 1113 22.44 22.20 12.61
C HIS A 1113 22.56 21.04 11.65
N SER A 1114 21.60 20.89 10.74
CA SER A 1114 21.71 20.05 9.55
C SER A 1114 22.77 20.58 8.58
N GLU A 1115 23.62 19.71 8.03
CA GLU A 1115 24.57 20.06 6.97
C GLU A 1115 23.94 19.77 5.59
N GLY A 1116 23.38 20.80 4.96
CA GLY A 1116 22.72 20.71 3.65
C GLY A 1116 21.70 21.85 3.47
N SER A 1117 21.70 22.52 2.33
CA SER A 1117 20.68 23.54 2.02
C SER A 1117 19.37 22.85 1.66
N PHE A 1118 18.35 23.06 2.48
CA PHE A 1118 16.95 22.72 2.18
C PHE A 1118 16.37 23.65 1.13
#